data_AF-A0A1H0I457-F1
#
_entry.id   AF-A0A1H0I457-F1
#
_cell.length_a   1.000
_cell.length_b   1.000
_cell.length_c   1.000
_cell.angle_alpha   90.00
_cell.angle_beta   90.00
_cell.angle_gamma   90.00
#
_symmetry.space_group_name_H-M   'P 1'
#
loop_
_entity.id
_entity.type
_entity.pdbx_description
1 polymer ?
#
loop_
_entity_poly.entity_id
_entity_poly.type
_entity_poly.pdbx_seq_one_letter_code
_entity_poly.pdbx_strand_id
1 'polypeptide(L)'
;MTAPGRRSSTFTRLLRHGFTDPSAADRLLETPELAPIKNDPVLLEALGATADPDLALHGLVRLLEAQPGHSAQQELLDTVIAAKPLRDRLLGVLGASSALADHLARHAGDWQALVMYEPRDLHPEVEEFERGLAEATDPVSLRVGYRRCLLSIAARDVCGTADVAQTAAELADLATATLRAALAIARAAAPEDAAQCRLAVIAMGKCGGHELNYVSDVDVIFVGETTNGADEGKALRSATKLASHMMRICSETTVEGSIWPVDANLRPEGRNGPLVRTLSSHLAYYQRWAKTWEFQALLKARPVAGDIELGEEYVAALEPLVWKAAERDNFVADVQKMRRRVVENIPVTEVDRQLKLGPGGLRDVEFAVQLLQLVHGRHDASLRSGTTLDALQALAAGGYVGRADAAQLDDAYRFLRSMEHRIQLYRLRRTHLVPEDDDDLRRIGRSLGLRADPVVELNREWRRHASVVRRLHEKLFYRPLLDAVAQLAPGEARLSAGAARERLVALGYADPAAALRHLEALASGVSRKAAIQRTLLPVLLGWFADSADPDAGLLNFRKVSDALGKTPWYLRLLRDEGAAAENLARVLSAGRLAPDLLMRAPEAVALLGDGDGGTGLEPRSRSHLEQEILAAVGRADGATQAVTAARGVRRRELFRTAAADIVDSYGTETKPAEADQGALVDRVGAAVSDLTAATLAGTLRAVVRDGWGDTLPTRFAIIGMGRFGGHELGYGSDADVVFVHEPRDGVDEHEASAAANRVVSEMSRLLQISSADPVLLIDADLRPEGKSGPLVRTLNSYEAYYRRWSLVWESQALLRAEAVAGDEDLGRRFIDLIDPLRYPAEGLGEDAVREIRRLKARMESERLPRGADPKLHTKLGPGGLSDVEWTVQLLQLQHGWAEPGLRTTRTREALAAACAAGLLPAEEAAILDEAWVLATRVRNAVMLVRGRAGDTFPSDSRELAAVGRYLGYEPGHVGDMLDAYRRTARRARAVVEELFYGA
;
A
#
# COMPACT_ATOMS: atom_id res chain seq x y z
N MET A 1 -0.71 -61.52 13.13
CA MET A 1 -0.18 -60.15 13.20
C MET A 1 0.15 -59.86 14.65
N THR A 2 1.43 -59.59 14.92
CA THR A 2 2.02 -59.37 16.24
C THR A 2 1.51 -58.09 16.89
N ALA A 3 1.24 -58.14 18.19
CA ALA A 3 0.75 -57.03 19.01
C ALA A 3 1.78 -55.87 19.09
N PRO A 4 1.35 -54.60 19.19
CA PRO A 4 2.26 -53.47 19.33
C PRO A 4 2.95 -53.53 20.71
N GLY A 5 4.28 -53.56 20.71
CA GLY A 5 5.11 -53.64 21.92
C GLY A 5 4.92 -52.43 22.84
N ARG A 6 4.94 -52.68 24.16
CA ARG A 6 5.01 -51.66 25.22
C ARG A 6 6.21 -50.74 24.98
N ARG A 7 5.97 -49.42 24.88
CA ARG A 7 7.00 -48.38 24.83
C ARG A 7 7.86 -48.42 26.12
N SER A 8 9.18 -48.28 26.02
CA SER A 8 10.13 -48.35 27.16
C SER A 8 10.02 -47.12 28.08
N SER A 9 10.43 -47.25 29.34
CA SER A 9 10.46 -46.14 30.31
C SER A 9 11.38 -44.99 29.88
N THR A 10 12.47 -45.30 29.16
CA THR A 10 13.43 -44.31 28.64
C THR A 10 12.81 -43.45 27.53
N PHE A 11 12.04 -44.07 26.62
CA PHE A 11 11.33 -43.37 25.55
C PHE A 11 10.39 -42.28 26.11
N THR A 12 9.59 -42.62 27.13
CA THR A 12 8.69 -41.65 27.77
C THR A 12 9.43 -40.54 28.49
N ARG A 13 10.60 -40.83 29.09
CA ARG A 13 11.43 -39.83 29.76
C ARG A 13 12.01 -38.83 28.75
N LEU A 14 12.59 -39.29 27.65
CA LEU A 14 13.13 -38.43 26.59
C LEU A 14 12.03 -37.54 25.99
N LEU A 15 10.85 -38.09 25.72
CA LEU A 15 9.72 -37.29 25.24
C LEU A 15 9.33 -36.17 26.21
N ARG A 16 9.37 -36.41 27.53
CA ARG A 16 9.11 -35.39 28.56
C ARG A 16 10.16 -34.28 28.60
N HIS A 17 11.41 -34.59 28.25
CA HIS A 17 12.47 -33.60 28.10
C HIS A 17 12.43 -32.88 26.74
N GLY A 18 11.48 -33.20 25.87
CA GLY A 18 11.20 -32.43 24.65
C GLY A 18 11.90 -32.93 23.39
N PHE A 19 12.52 -34.11 23.42
CA PHE A 19 13.09 -34.78 22.25
C PHE A 19 12.00 -35.15 21.23
N THR A 20 12.23 -34.86 19.96
CA THR A 20 11.31 -35.16 18.85
C THR A 20 11.56 -36.56 18.26
N ASP A 21 12.80 -37.08 18.33
CA ASP A 21 13.12 -38.48 18.03
C ASP A 21 13.74 -39.20 19.24
N PRO A 22 12.90 -39.60 20.23
CA PRO A 22 13.38 -40.35 21.40
C PRO A 22 14.11 -41.65 21.05
N SER A 23 13.85 -42.25 19.89
CA SER A 23 14.48 -43.52 19.51
C SER A 23 15.89 -43.30 18.98
N ALA A 24 16.13 -42.23 18.21
CA ALA A 24 17.48 -41.83 17.84
C ALA A 24 18.29 -41.34 19.03
N ALA A 25 17.67 -40.53 19.90
CA ALA A 25 18.31 -40.06 21.12
C ALA A 25 18.76 -41.22 22.04
N ASP A 26 17.92 -42.25 22.22
CA ASP A 26 18.28 -43.44 23.00
C ASP A 26 19.50 -44.17 22.41
N ARG A 27 19.57 -44.30 21.07
CA ARG A 27 20.74 -44.90 20.40
C ARG A 27 22.02 -44.09 20.61
N LEU A 28 21.93 -42.76 20.57
CA LEU A 28 23.08 -41.88 20.83
C LEU A 28 23.54 -41.93 22.29
N LEU A 29 22.61 -42.10 23.24
CA LEU A 29 22.95 -42.25 24.65
C LEU A 29 23.60 -43.61 24.97
N GLU A 30 23.40 -44.63 24.13
CA GLU A 30 24.04 -45.94 24.26
C GLU A 30 25.43 -46.03 23.61
N THR A 31 25.95 -44.93 23.02
CA THR A 31 27.33 -44.94 22.50
C THR A 31 28.34 -45.07 23.65
N PRO A 32 29.53 -45.67 23.42
CA PRO A 32 30.51 -45.93 24.49
C PRO A 32 30.88 -44.69 25.32
N GLU A 33 30.87 -43.51 24.69
CA GLU A 33 31.24 -42.23 25.29
C GLU A 33 30.19 -41.74 26.30
N LEU A 34 28.89 -41.97 26.02
CA LEU A 34 27.77 -41.47 26.85
C LEU A 34 27.12 -42.56 27.73
N ALA A 35 27.34 -43.84 27.43
CA ALA A 35 26.78 -44.96 28.18
C ALA A 35 26.97 -44.87 29.71
N PRO A 36 28.11 -44.36 30.26
CA PRO A 36 28.28 -44.20 31.71
C PRO A 36 27.31 -43.20 32.35
N ILE A 37 26.85 -42.20 31.59
CA ILE A 37 26.01 -41.09 32.08
C ILE A 37 24.64 -41.00 31.40
N LYS A 38 24.25 -42.02 30.62
CA LYS A 38 22.98 -42.04 29.85
C LYS A 38 21.71 -41.81 30.68
N ASN A 39 21.77 -42.09 31.98
CA ASN A 39 20.69 -41.91 32.93
C ASN A 39 20.92 -40.75 33.91
N ASP A 40 21.97 -39.96 33.70
CA ASP A 40 22.29 -38.83 34.56
C ASP A 40 21.17 -37.76 34.47
N PRO A 41 20.53 -37.40 35.59
CA PRO A 41 19.41 -36.46 35.57
C PRO A 41 19.84 -35.04 35.21
N VAL A 42 21.07 -34.65 35.55
CA VAL A 42 21.62 -33.31 35.27
C VAL A 42 21.82 -33.13 33.77
N LEU A 43 22.35 -34.14 33.09
CA LEU A 43 22.51 -34.10 31.64
C LEU A 43 21.16 -34.03 30.91
N LEU A 44 20.21 -34.90 31.26
CA LEU A 44 18.91 -34.97 30.58
C LEU A 44 18.07 -33.69 30.80
N GLU A 45 18.12 -33.12 32.00
CA GLU A 45 17.49 -31.83 32.29
C GLU A 45 18.11 -30.71 31.46
N ALA A 46 19.45 -30.65 31.40
CA ALA A 46 20.15 -29.62 30.63
C ALA A 46 19.90 -29.74 29.11
N LEU A 47 19.91 -30.96 28.56
CA LEU A 47 19.52 -31.21 27.17
C LEU A 47 18.07 -30.81 26.91
N GLY A 48 17.15 -31.13 27.82
CA GLY A 48 15.75 -30.75 27.68
C GLY A 48 15.49 -29.24 27.79
N ALA A 49 16.44 -28.50 28.38
CA ALA A 49 16.41 -27.04 28.46
C ALA A 49 16.93 -26.35 27.18
N THR A 50 17.53 -27.05 26.22
CA THR A 50 18.00 -26.43 24.98
C THR A 50 16.86 -26.12 24.00
N ALA A 51 17.16 -25.37 22.94
CA ALA A 51 16.20 -25.09 21.88
C ALA A 51 15.77 -26.36 21.14
N ASP A 52 16.74 -27.22 20.81
CA ASP A 52 16.54 -28.55 20.20
C ASP A 52 17.40 -29.59 20.95
N PRO A 53 16.78 -30.46 21.79
CA PRO A 53 17.49 -31.48 22.56
C PRO A 53 18.17 -32.54 21.68
N ASP A 54 17.54 -32.92 20.56
CA ASP A 54 18.08 -33.91 19.62
C ASP A 54 19.35 -33.37 18.95
N LEU A 55 19.31 -32.11 18.50
CA LEU A 55 20.47 -31.42 17.93
C LEU A 55 21.60 -31.26 18.95
N ALA A 56 21.27 -30.88 20.19
CA ALA A 56 22.25 -30.71 21.26
C ALA A 56 22.98 -32.02 21.59
N LEU A 57 22.23 -33.12 21.70
CA LEU A 57 22.78 -34.45 21.98
C LEU A 57 23.68 -34.91 20.82
N HIS A 58 23.22 -34.76 19.58
CA HIS A 58 24.01 -35.13 18.41
C HIS A 58 25.31 -34.31 18.30
N GLY A 59 25.24 -33.00 18.57
CA GLY A 59 26.41 -32.14 18.62
C GLY A 59 27.41 -32.53 19.72
N LEU A 60 26.91 -32.94 20.90
CA LEU A 60 27.75 -33.38 22.02
C LEU A 60 28.49 -34.67 21.69
N VAL A 61 27.80 -35.66 21.10
CA VAL A 61 28.43 -36.92 20.65
C VAL A 61 29.56 -36.64 19.66
N ARG A 62 29.30 -35.81 18.65
CA ARG A 62 30.32 -35.45 17.65
C ARG A 62 31.53 -34.74 18.25
N LEU A 63 31.33 -33.89 19.26
CA LEU A 63 32.42 -33.24 19.97
C LEU A 63 33.24 -34.24 20.79
N LEU A 64 32.60 -35.22 21.44
CA LEU A 64 33.27 -36.29 22.19
C LEU A 64 34.08 -37.21 21.26
N GLU A 65 33.53 -37.59 20.12
CA GLU A 65 34.21 -38.39 19.09
C GLU A 65 35.45 -37.67 18.53
N ALA A 66 35.42 -36.33 18.46
CA ALA A 66 36.51 -35.51 17.95
C ALA A 66 37.66 -35.25 18.95
N GLN A 67 37.49 -35.61 20.23
CA GLN A 67 38.54 -35.42 21.23
C GLN A 67 39.75 -36.35 20.96
N PRO A 68 41.00 -35.90 21.22
CA PRO A 68 42.22 -36.61 20.83
C PRO A 68 42.48 -37.94 21.57
N GLY A 69 41.68 -38.27 22.59
CA GLY A 69 41.78 -39.54 23.32
C GLY A 69 40.86 -39.61 24.54
N HIS A 70 40.84 -40.77 25.21
CA HIS A 70 39.92 -41.06 26.30
C HIS A 70 40.01 -40.09 27.49
N SER A 71 41.22 -39.62 27.82
CA SER A 71 41.41 -38.63 28.91
C SER A 71 40.71 -37.30 28.61
N ALA A 72 40.80 -36.80 27.37
CA ALA A 72 40.17 -35.54 26.97
C ALA A 72 38.65 -35.69 26.84
N GLN A 73 38.17 -36.86 26.40
CA GLN A 73 36.75 -37.21 26.42
C GLN A 73 36.19 -37.17 27.85
N GLN A 74 36.89 -37.79 28.79
CA GLN A 74 36.48 -37.85 30.18
C GLN A 74 36.55 -36.47 30.85
N GLU A 75 37.58 -35.67 30.57
CA GLU A 75 37.67 -34.28 31.06
C GLU A 75 36.47 -33.43 30.59
N LEU A 76 36.12 -33.49 29.30
CA LEU A 76 34.95 -32.79 28.78
C LEU A 76 33.66 -33.26 29.47
N LEU A 77 33.48 -34.58 29.61
CA LEU A 77 32.30 -35.18 30.22
C LEU A 77 32.15 -34.78 31.70
N ASP A 78 33.21 -34.92 32.47
CA ASP A 78 33.26 -34.55 33.88
C ASP A 78 32.97 -33.05 34.05
N THR A 79 33.50 -32.22 33.15
CA THR A 79 33.25 -30.76 33.18
C THR A 79 31.80 -30.44 32.82
N VAL A 80 31.21 -31.10 31.82
CA VAL A 80 29.78 -30.96 31.48
C VAL A 80 28.90 -31.33 32.68
N ILE A 81 29.23 -32.38 33.43
CA ILE A 81 28.44 -32.77 34.60
C ILE A 81 28.66 -31.82 35.80
N ALA A 82 29.91 -31.47 36.10
CA ALA A 82 30.27 -30.71 37.30
C ALA A 82 30.03 -29.19 37.17
N ALA A 83 30.28 -28.59 36.01
CA ALA A 83 30.25 -27.14 35.82
C ALA A 83 28.98 -26.67 35.07
N LYS A 84 27.94 -26.33 35.84
CA LYS A 84 26.66 -25.81 35.30
C LYS A 84 26.82 -24.67 34.28
N PRO A 85 27.63 -23.61 34.52
CA PRO A 85 27.73 -22.51 33.56
C PRO A 85 28.29 -22.94 32.20
N LEU A 86 29.28 -23.85 32.20
CA LEU A 86 29.81 -24.42 30.95
C LEU A 86 28.77 -25.29 30.27
N ARG A 87 28.13 -26.19 31.01
CA ARG A 87 27.12 -27.11 30.50
C ARG A 87 25.99 -26.37 29.79
N ASP A 88 25.42 -25.36 30.44
CA ASP A 88 24.28 -24.62 29.90
C ASP A 88 24.69 -23.89 28.60
N ARG A 89 25.90 -23.30 28.56
CA ARG A 89 26.44 -22.62 27.37
C ARG A 89 26.72 -23.58 26.23
N LEU A 90 27.46 -24.66 26.50
CA LEU A 90 27.83 -25.64 25.48
C LEU A 90 26.58 -26.30 24.89
N LEU A 91 25.69 -26.83 25.74
CA LEU A 91 24.46 -27.49 25.27
C LEU A 91 23.49 -26.48 24.64
N GLY A 92 23.41 -25.25 25.17
CA GLY A 92 22.62 -24.17 24.60
C GLY A 92 23.03 -23.86 23.16
N VAL A 93 24.33 -23.72 22.89
CA VAL A 93 24.83 -23.52 21.52
C VAL A 93 24.59 -24.74 20.65
N LEU A 94 24.92 -25.94 21.14
CA LEU A 94 24.74 -27.17 20.36
C LEU A 94 23.28 -27.41 19.99
N GLY A 95 22.33 -27.05 20.85
CA GLY A 95 20.90 -27.12 20.57
C GLY A 95 20.35 -25.96 19.72
N ALA A 96 21.14 -24.92 19.46
CA ALA A 96 20.73 -23.77 18.65
C ALA A 96 21.42 -23.70 17.28
N SER A 97 22.63 -24.25 17.13
CA SER A 97 23.47 -24.10 15.94
C SER A 97 24.16 -25.40 15.53
N SER A 98 23.76 -25.96 14.39
CA SER A 98 24.49 -27.07 13.78
C SER A 98 25.86 -26.61 13.25
N ALA A 99 25.97 -25.36 12.80
CA ALA A 99 27.20 -24.83 12.23
C ALA A 99 28.30 -24.59 13.28
N LEU A 100 27.94 -24.24 14.52
CA LEU A 100 28.90 -24.15 15.62
C LEU A 100 29.25 -25.53 16.19
N ALA A 101 28.31 -26.50 16.15
CA ALA A 101 28.64 -27.90 16.42
C ALA A 101 29.66 -28.46 15.42
N ASP A 102 29.53 -28.14 14.13
CA ASP A 102 30.51 -28.51 13.09
C ASP A 102 31.89 -27.89 13.35
N HIS A 103 31.92 -26.64 13.81
CA HIS A 103 33.17 -25.97 14.19
C HIS A 103 33.83 -26.67 15.38
N LEU A 104 33.07 -26.97 16.44
CA LEU A 104 33.56 -27.70 17.61
C LEU A 104 34.01 -29.12 17.28
N ALA A 105 33.36 -29.82 16.35
CA ALA A 105 33.82 -31.15 15.91
C ALA A 105 35.13 -31.07 15.12
N ARG A 106 35.42 -29.96 14.42
CA ARG A 106 36.69 -29.78 13.68
C ARG A 106 37.81 -29.23 14.58
N HIS A 107 37.47 -28.35 15.51
CA HIS A 107 38.38 -27.66 16.43
C HIS A 107 37.99 -28.01 17.86
N ALA A 108 38.18 -29.28 18.23
CA ALA A 108 37.67 -29.89 19.45
C ALA A 108 38.20 -29.29 20.77
N GLY A 109 39.21 -28.42 20.74
CA GLY A 109 39.67 -27.66 21.91
C GLY A 109 38.85 -26.39 22.17
N ASP A 110 38.11 -25.88 21.19
CA ASP A 110 37.47 -24.56 21.27
C ASP A 110 36.29 -24.50 22.25
N TRP A 111 35.79 -25.65 22.75
CA TRP A 111 34.81 -25.66 23.85
C TRP A 111 35.36 -24.99 25.11
N GLN A 112 36.69 -24.96 25.29
CA GLN A 112 37.34 -24.28 26.41
C GLN A 112 37.08 -22.77 26.40
N ALA A 113 36.78 -22.17 25.23
CA ALA A 113 36.39 -20.76 25.14
C ALA A 113 35.02 -20.44 25.78
N LEU A 114 34.26 -21.47 26.17
CA LEU A 114 33.01 -21.33 26.91
C LEU A 114 33.20 -21.43 28.43
N VAL A 115 34.41 -21.76 28.88
CA VAL A 115 34.81 -21.74 30.28
C VAL A 115 35.11 -20.27 30.64
N MET A 116 34.20 -19.66 31.39
CA MET A 116 34.35 -18.26 31.84
C MET A 116 34.63 -18.23 33.32
N TYR A 117 35.50 -17.32 33.75
CA TYR A 117 35.96 -17.24 35.13
C TYR A 117 35.52 -15.92 35.81
N GLU A 118 35.23 -14.85 35.06
CA GLU A 118 34.96 -13.51 35.63
C GLU A 118 33.77 -12.77 34.98
N PRO A 119 33.16 -11.77 35.68
CA PRO A 119 32.08 -10.94 35.13
C PRO A 119 32.45 -10.10 33.90
N ARG A 120 33.74 -9.76 33.72
CA ARG A 120 34.21 -9.02 32.54
C ARG A 120 34.10 -9.85 31.26
N ASP A 121 34.29 -11.16 31.38
CA ASP A 121 34.11 -12.12 30.28
C ASP A 121 32.64 -12.13 29.76
N LEU A 122 31.68 -11.58 30.52
CA LEU A 122 30.28 -11.53 30.10
C LEU A 122 30.03 -10.54 28.95
N HIS A 123 30.83 -9.50 28.80
CA HIS A 123 30.62 -8.46 27.77
C HIS A 123 31.95 -8.00 27.17
N PRO A 124 32.52 -8.80 26.25
CA PRO A 124 33.80 -8.47 25.64
C PRO A 124 33.73 -7.21 24.77
N GLU A 125 34.72 -6.35 24.92
CA GLU A 125 34.96 -5.20 24.06
C GLU A 125 35.89 -5.57 22.90
N VAL A 126 36.10 -4.64 21.96
CA VAL A 126 36.97 -4.83 20.78
C VAL A 126 38.35 -5.39 21.14
N GLU A 127 38.97 -4.90 22.22
CA GLU A 127 40.31 -5.33 22.67
C GLU A 127 40.37 -6.82 23.06
N GLU A 128 39.26 -7.37 23.58
CA GLU A 128 39.16 -8.79 23.92
C GLU A 128 39.07 -9.67 22.68
N PHE A 129 38.29 -9.23 21.69
CA PHE A 129 38.24 -9.90 20.39
C PHE A 129 39.58 -9.80 19.65
N GLU A 130 40.27 -8.67 19.72
CA GLU A 130 41.62 -8.52 19.15
C GLU A 130 42.61 -9.50 19.79
N ARG A 131 42.57 -9.67 21.13
CA ARG A 131 43.36 -10.70 21.82
C ARG A 131 43.00 -12.10 21.36
N GLY A 132 41.71 -12.40 21.18
CA GLY A 132 41.26 -13.70 20.66
C GLY A 132 41.70 -13.99 19.21
N LEU A 133 41.98 -12.94 18.44
CA LEU A 133 42.43 -13.00 17.05
C LEU A 133 43.94 -12.79 16.89
N ALA A 134 44.69 -12.57 17.97
CA ALA A 134 46.10 -12.14 17.90
C ALA A 134 47.03 -13.15 17.19
N GLU A 135 46.72 -14.45 17.29
CA GLU A 135 47.47 -15.53 16.64
C GLU A 135 47.14 -15.71 15.15
N ALA A 136 46.20 -14.93 14.61
CA ALA A 136 45.81 -15.03 13.21
C ALA A 136 46.83 -14.33 12.29
N THR A 137 47.58 -15.12 11.53
CA THR A 137 48.58 -14.62 10.56
C THR A 137 48.15 -14.74 9.11
N ASP A 138 47.05 -15.44 8.85
CA ASP A 138 46.58 -15.78 7.52
C ASP A 138 45.04 -15.92 7.49
N PRO A 139 44.41 -16.00 6.30
CA PRO A 139 42.96 -16.11 6.19
C PRO A 139 42.35 -17.32 6.93
N VAL A 140 43.03 -18.46 7.01
CA VAL A 140 42.50 -19.66 7.68
C VAL A 140 42.51 -19.48 9.19
N SER A 141 43.65 -19.09 9.77
CA SER A 141 43.77 -18.85 11.21
C SER A 141 42.82 -17.75 11.71
N LEU A 142 42.58 -16.71 10.90
CA LEU A 142 41.59 -15.66 11.20
C LEU A 142 40.16 -16.20 11.28
N ARG A 143 39.77 -17.12 10.40
CA ARG A 143 38.44 -17.75 10.39
C ARG A 143 38.21 -18.63 11.62
N VAL A 144 39.23 -19.39 12.03
CA VAL A 144 39.17 -20.23 13.24
C VAL A 144 39.00 -19.33 14.47
N GLY A 145 39.84 -18.30 14.61
CA GLY A 145 39.72 -17.33 15.71
C GLY A 145 38.36 -16.63 15.73
N TYR A 146 37.86 -16.19 14.58
CA TYR A 146 36.54 -15.57 14.47
C TYR A 146 35.42 -16.51 14.93
N ARG A 147 35.43 -17.78 14.49
CA ARG A 147 34.43 -18.78 14.87
C ARG A 147 34.47 -19.09 16.37
N ARG A 148 35.67 -19.12 16.97
CA ARG A 148 35.85 -19.28 18.42
C ARG A 148 35.26 -18.09 19.19
N CYS A 149 35.49 -16.86 18.76
CA CYS A 149 34.86 -15.69 19.39
C CYS A 149 33.34 -15.68 19.19
N LEU A 150 32.86 -16.04 18.00
CA LEU A 150 31.44 -16.14 17.68
C LEU A 150 30.73 -17.19 18.54
N LEU A 151 31.42 -18.30 18.87
CA LEU A 151 30.94 -19.34 19.76
C LEU A 151 30.60 -18.77 21.15
N SER A 152 31.48 -17.95 21.73
CA SER A 152 31.24 -17.31 23.03
C SER A 152 30.09 -16.30 23.00
N ILE A 153 29.96 -15.52 21.91
CA ILE A 153 28.80 -14.62 21.71
C ILE A 153 27.50 -15.43 21.62
N ALA A 154 27.47 -16.48 20.80
CA ALA A 154 26.32 -17.37 20.65
C ALA A 154 25.89 -18.00 21.97
N ALA A 155 26.84 -18.45 22.79
CA ALA A 155 26.56 -19.01 24.10
C ALA A 155 25.87 -18.02 25.03
N ARG A 156 26.31 -16.76 25.05
CA ARG A 156 25.68 -15.73 25.88
C ARG A 156 24.28 -15.36 25.41
N ASP A 157 24.10 -15.23 24.11
CA ASP A 157 22.82 -14.87 23.50
C ASP A 157 21.77 -15.97 23.76
N VAL A 158 22.07 -17.24 23.44
CA VAL A 158 21.09 -18.34 23.60
C VAL A 158 20.80 -18.70 25.05
N CYS A 159 21.71 -18.39 25.97
CA CYS A 159 21.51 -18.60 27.42
C CYS A 159 20.88 -17.39 28.12
N GLY A 160 20.64 -16.28 27.41
CA GLY A 160 20.03 -15.07 27.98
C GLY A 160 20.93 -14.31 28.96
N THR A 161 22.26 -14.48 28.87
CA THR A 161 23.22 -13.68 29.66
C THR A 161 23.66 -12.39 28.96
N ALA A 162 23.33 -12.25 27.68
CA ALA A 162 23.37 -10.99 26.95
C ALA A 162 22.01 -10.76 26.28
N ASP A 163 21.51 -9.53 26.30
CA ASP A 163 20.34 -9.17 25.52
C ASP A 163 20.68 -9.02 24.02
N VAL A 164 19.66 -8.83 23.18
CA VAL A 164 19.85 -8.74 21.73
C VAL A 164 20.64 -7.50 21.29
N ALA A 165 20.55 -6.40 22.04
CA ALA A 165 21.29 -5.17 21.71
C ALA A 165 22.77 -5.33 22.05
N GLN A 166 23.07 -5.91 23.22
CA GLN A 166 24.42 -6.29 23.62
C GLN A 166 25.04 -7.28 22.65
N THR A 167 24.29 -8.33 22.27
CA THR A 167 24.75 -9.32 21.28
C THR A 167 25.08 -8.67 19.95
N ALA A 168 24.22 -7.75 19.48
CA ALA A 168 24.43 -7.06 18.20
C ALA A 168 25.66 -6.12 18.23
N ALA A 169 25.93 -5.48 19.36
CA ALA A 169 27.13 -4.69 19.60
C ALA A 169 28.39 -5.57 19.63
N GLU A 170 28.38 -6.67 20.38
CA GLU A 170 29.49 -7.64 20.44
C GLU A 170 29.81 -8.22 19.05
N LEU A 171 28.80 -8.50 18.22
CA LEU A 171 29.00 -8.96 16.83
C LEU A 171 29.66 -7.88 15.96
N ALA A 172 29.28 -6.61 16.13
CA ALA A 172 29.90 -5.49 15.43
C ALA A 172 31.33 -5.20 15.90
N ASP A 173 31.63 -5.42 17.18
CA ASP A 173 32.96 -5.28 17.76
C ASP A 173 33.88 -6.44 17.34
N LEU A 174 33.36 -7.67 17.27
CA LEU A 174 34.07 -8.79 16.65
C LEU A 174 34.34 -8.53 15.16
N ALA A 175 33.38 -7.96 14.43
CA ALA A 175 33.60 -7.56 13.04
C ALA A 175 34.69 -6.47 12.93
N THR A 176 34.72 -5.51 13.86
CA THR A 176 35.76 -4.48 13.96
C THR A 176 37.14 -5.10 14.18
N ALA A 177 37.30 -5.98 15.17
CA ALA A 177 38.55 -6.69 15.42
C ALA A 177 39.00 -7.54 14.21
N THR A 178 38.04 -8.18 13.54
CA THR A 178 38.29 -8.98 12.32
C THR A 178 38.79 -8.12 11.16
N LEU A 179 38.20 -6.94 10.94
CA LEU A 179 38.66 -5.99 9.91
C LEU A 179 40.07 -5.48 10.21
N ARG A 180 40.38 -5.20 11.48
CA ARG A 180 41.72 -4.76 11.91
C ARG A 180 42.76 -5.86 11.69
N ALA A 181 42.46 -7.10 12.08
CA ALA A 181 43.33 -8.25 11.83
C ALA A 181 43.54 -8.51 10.33
N ALA A 182 42.47 -8.48 9.53
CA ALA A 182 42.55 -8.63 8.08
C ALA A 182 43.39 -7.50 7.42
N LEU A 183 43.25 -6.26 7.89
CA LEU A 183 44.07 -5.15 7.40
C LEU A 183 45.53 -5.29 7.82
N ALA A 184 45.81 -5.80 9.02
CA ALA A 184 47.18 -6.09 9.47
C ALA A 184 47.84 -7.16 8.58
N ILE A 185 47.14 -8.25 8.28
CA ILE A 185 47.60 -9.29 7.33
C ILE A 185 47.86 -8.67 5.94
N ALA A 186 46.94 -7.84 5.45
CA ALA A 186 47.10 -7.17 4.15
C ALA A 186 48.32 -6.22 4.12
N ARG A 187 48.56 -5.48 5.20
CA ARG A 187 49.73 -4.59 5.35
C ARG A 187 51.04 -5.36 5.44
N ALA A 188 51.07 -6.47 6.19
CA ALA A 188 52.25 -7.32 6.30
C ALA A 188 52.63 -7.94 4.94
N ALA A 189 51.65 -8.27 4.10
CA ALA A 189 51.87 -8.77 2.75
C ALA A 189 52.31 -7.69 1.74
N ALA A 190 52.08 -6.40 2.02
CA ALA A 190 52.39 -5.29 1.12
C ALA A 190 52.92 -4.05 1.89
N PRO A 191 54.10 -4.15 2.54
CA PRO A 191 54.62 -3.10 3.42
C PRO A 191 54.96 -1.81 2.67
N GLU A 192 55.38 -1.89 1.40
CA GLU A 192 55.66 -0.72 0.56
C GLU A 192 54.39 0.08 0.23
N ASP A 193 53.30 -0.62 -0.13
CA ASP A 193 52.00 0.03 -0.36
C ASP A 193 51.48 0.64 0.96
N ALA A 194 51.66 -0.06 2.09
CA ALA A 194 51.26 0.43 3.42
C ALA A 194 51.99 1.69 3.89
N ALA A 195 53.25 1.90 3.49
CA ALA A 195 54.02 3.10 3.83
C ALA A 195 53.60 4.34 3.01
N GLN A 196 52.95 4.15 1.86
CA GLN A 196 52.64 5.21 0.90
C GLN A 196 51.28 5.91 1.14
N CYS A 197 50.43 5.37 2.01
CA CYS A 197 49.09 5.92 2.22
C CYS A 197 48.60 5.77 3.66
N ARG A 198 47.76 6.72 4.06
CA ARG A 198 46.81 6.59 5.17
C ARG A 198 45.54 5.99 4.60
N LEU A 199 45.00 4.94 5.23
CA LEU A 199 43.75 4.29 4.81
C LEU A 199 42.87 4.14 6.04
N ALA A 200 41.67 4.71 6.00
CA ALA A 200 40.62 4.54 7.00
C ALA A 200 39.47 3.69 6.45
N VAL A 201 38.90 2.84 7.31
CA VAL A 201 37.73 2.01 7.03
C VAL A 201 36.58 2.51 7.90
N ILE A 202 35.52 2.98 7.25
CA ILE A 202 34.31 3.50 7.89
C ILE A 202 33.24 2.43 7.80
N ALA A 203 32.85 1.84 8.94
CA ALA A 203 31.71 0.96 8.99
C ALA A 203 30.42 1.76 8.78
N MET A 204 29.50 1.16 8.06
CA MET A 204 28.20 1.72 7.71
C MET A 204 27.09 0.77 8.18
N GLY A 205 25.84 1.19 8.02
CA GLY A 205 24.67 0.32 8.23
C GLY A 205 24.67 -0.32 9.63
N LYS A 206 24.42 -1.64 9.68
CA LYS A 206 24.32 -2.38 10.95
C LYS A 206 25.65 -2.43 11.72
N CYS A 207 26.78 -2.57 11.04
CA CYS A 207 28.09 -2.63 11.70
C CYS A 207 28.47 -1.28 12.33
N GLY A 208 28.19 -0.20 11.61
CA GLY A 208 28.47 1.15 12.07
C GLY A 208 27.61 1.57 13.25
N GLY A 209 26.34 1.17 13.28
CA GLY A 209 25.41 1.45 14.38
C GLY A 209 25.28 0.36 15.45
N HIS A 210 26.27 -0.53 15.58
CA HIS A 210 26.29 -1.59 16.62
C HIS A 210 25.03 -2.49 16.65
N GLU A 211 24.49 -2.80 15.47
CA GLU A 211 23.24 -3.55 15.27
C GLU A 211 23.44 -4.79 14.38
N LEU A 212 24.63 -5.41 14.44
CA LEU A 212 24.94 -6.55 13.58
C LEU A 212 24.11 -7.79 13.96
N ASN A 213 23.78 -8.62 12.97
CA ASN A 213 23.24 -9.97 13.19
C ASN A 213 24.24 -11.03 12.72
N TYR A 214 24.08 -12.28 13.18
CA TYR A 214 25.05 -13.37 12.99
C TYR A 214 25.58 -13.53 11.56
N VAL A 215 24.73 -13.28 10.56
CA VAL A 215 25.10 -13.43 9.15
C VAL A 215 24.74 -12.15 8.39
N SER A 216 25.52 -11.10 8.69
CA SER A 216 25.46 -9.80 8.02
C SER A 216 26.61 -9.63 7.03
N ASP A 217 26.31 -9.03 5.89
CA ASP A 217 27.35 -8.31 5.13
C ASP A 217 27.83 -7.14 6.02
N VAL A 218 29.12 -6.82 5.96
CA VAL A 218 29.68 -5.67 6.67
C VAL A 218 29.88 -4.54 5.68
N ASP A 219 28.97 -3.58 5.74
CA ASP A 219 28.99 -2.40 4.88
C ASP A 219 30.12 -1.44 5.30
N VAL A 220 30.96 -1.03 4.36
CA VAL A 220 32.09 -0.12 4.61
C VAL A 220 32.25 0.95 3.53
N ILE A 221 32.90 2.05 3.89
CA ILE A 221 33.47 3.04 2.96
C ILE A 221 34.96 3.20 3.27
N PHE A 222 35.78 3.34 2.22
CA PHE A 222 37.22 3.52 2.36
C PHE A 222 37.64 4.95 2.02
N VAL A 223 38.41 5.55 2.91
CA VAL A 223 38.99 6.89 2.73
C VAL A 223 40.50 6.75 2.73
N GLY A 224 41.15 7.29 1.70
CA GLY A 224 42.59 7.19 1.54
C GLY A 224 43.23 8.57 1.38
N GLU A 225 44.30 8.84 2.11
CA GLU A 225 45.11 10.06 1.99
C GLU A 225 46.59 9.72 1.81
N THR A 226 47.36 10.68 1.32
CA THR A 226 48.81 10.54 1.15
C THR A 226 49.54 10.66 2.50
N THR A 227 50.64 9.91 2.67
CA THR A 227 51.59 10.17 3.76
C THR A 227 52.50 11.34 3.36
N ASN A 228 52.78 12.26 4.29
CA ASN A 228 53.45 13.56 4.08
C ASN A 228 54.38 13.64 2.85
N GLY A 229 53.93 14.32 1.77
CA GLY A 229 54.74 14.62 0.59
C GLY A 229 54.72 13.58 -0.55
N ALA A 230 54.00 12.47 -0.41
CA ALA A 230 53.85 11.47 -1.49
C ALA A 230 52.77 11.84 -2.52
N ASP A 231 52.90 11.30 -3.74
CA ASP A 231 51.96 11.49 -4.86
C ASP A 231 50.57 10.90 -4.53
N GLU A 232 49.52 11.72 -4.59
CA GLU A 232 48.13 11.34 -4.28
C GLU A 232 47.66 10.15 -5.12
N GLY A 233 48.02 10.12 -6.41
CA GLY A 233 47.68 9.03 -7.32
C GLY A 233 48.30 7.70 -6.90
N LYS A 234 49.57 7.70 -6.47
CA LYS A 234 50.24 6.52 -5.88
C LYS A 234 49.58 6.11 -4.57
N ALA A 235 49.35 7.05 -3.66
CA ALA A 235 48.72 6.77 -2.37
C ALA A 235 47.34 6.10 -2.53
N LEU A 236 46.48 6.62 -3.41
CA LEU A 236 45.16 6.04 -3.68
C LEU A 236 45.24 4.64 -4.30
N ARG A 237 46.22 4.38 -5.19
CA ARG A 237 46.44 3.02 -5.73
C ARG A 237 46.86 2.05 -4.63
N SER A 238 47.78 2.45 -3.76
CA SER A 238 48.25 1.65 -2.63
C SER A 238 47.11 1.38 -1.63
N ALA A 239 46.34 2.41 -1.29
CA ALA A 239 45.14 2.29 -0.44
C ALA A 239 44.09 1.36 -1.05
N THR A 240 43.86 1.44 -2.37
CA THR A 240 42.93 0.56 -3.11
C THR A 240 43.39 -0.90 -3.07
N LYS A 241 44.69 -1.18 -3.22
CA LYS A 241 45.22 -2.54 -3.09
C LYS A 241 45.03 -3.10 -1.69
N LEU A 242 45.35 -2.32 -0.65
CA LEU A 242 45.18 -2.73 0.74
C LEU A 242 43.71 -3.00 1.08
N ALA A 243 42.81 -2.08 0.70
CA ALA A 243 41.37 -2.24 0.89
C ALA A 243 40.85 -3.50 0.18
N SER A 244 41.24 -3.71 -1.09
CA SER A 244 40.84 -4.89 -1.86
C SER A 244 41.37 -6.20 -1.26
N HIS A 245 42.60 -6.18 -0.71
CA HIS A 245 43.19 -7.35 -0.08
C HIS A 245 42.50 -7.68 1.25
N MET A 246 42.26 -6.67 2.10
CA MET A 246 41.48 -6.82 3.34
C MET A 246 40.09 -7.40 3.05
N MET A 247 39.38 -6.86 2.05
CA MET A 247 38.08 -7.37 1.63
C MET A 247 38.14 -8.86 1.23
N ARG A 248 39.18 -9.24 0.48
CA ARG A 248 39.39 -10.62 0.04
C ARG A 248 39.64 -11.56 1.22
N ILE A 249 40.48 -11.18 2.17
CA ILE A 249 40.81 -11.99 3.36
C ILE A 249 39.53 -12.38 4.11
N CYS A 250 38.58 -11.46 4.29
CA CYS A 250 37.30 -11.74 4.95
C CYS A 250 36.34 -12.57 4.07
N SER A 251 36.28 -12.28 2.77
CA SER A 251 35.21 -12.76 1.88
C SER A 251 35.53 -14.08 1.17
N GLU A 252 36.80 -14.45 1.00
CA GLU A 252 37.18 -15.66 0.26
C GLU A 252 36.72 -16.96 0.96
N THR A 253 36.57 -18.04 0.20
CA THR A 253 36.23 -19.35 0.78
C THR A 253 37.51 -20.15 0.97
N THR A 254 37.81 -20.50 2.21
CA THR A 254 38.94 -21.37 2.58
C THR A 254 38.44 -22.76 2.98
N VAL A 255 39.35 -23.62 3.46
CA VAL A 255 38.97 -24.90 4.08
C VAL A 255 38.09 -24.73 5.32
N GLU A 256 38.12 -23.55 5.97
CA GLU A 256 37.25 -23.18 7.10
C GLU A 256 36.01 -22.38 6.66
N GLY A 257 35.70 -22.34 5.36
CA GLY A 257 34.60 -21.56 4.80
C GLY A 257 34.93 -20.08 4.65
N SER A 258 33.92 -19.22 4.74
CA SER A 258 34.02 -17.76 4.73
C SER A 258 33.59 -17.14 6.06
N ILE A 259 34.04 -15.92 6.34
CA ILE A 259 33.59 -15.15 7.51
C ILE A 259 32.26 -14.46 7.15
N TRP A 260 32.33 -13.40 6.36
CA TRP A 260 31.22 -12.68 5.75
C TRP A 260 31.77 -11.77 4.63
N PRO A 261 30.94 -11.38 3.65
CA PRO A 261 31.37 -10.45 2.61
C PRO A 261 31.51 -9.02 3.17
N VAL A 262 32.58 -8.34 2.79
CA VAL A 262 32.73 -6.89 3.02
C VAL A 262 32.07 -6.16 1.85
N ASP A 263 31.03 -5.37 2.11
CA ASP A 263 30.30 -4.63 1.06
C ASP A 263 30.69 -3.15 1.04
N ALA A 264 31.24 -2.68 -0.08
CA ALA A 264 31.60 -1.27 -0.29
C ALA A 264 30.59 -0.49 -1.16
N ASN A 265 29.37 -1.01 -1.36
CA ASN A 265 28.40 -0.45 -2.32
C ASN A 265 27.67 0.81 -1.83
N LEU A 266 27.83 1.19 -0.56
CA LEU A 266 27.35 2.46 -0.03
C LEU A 266 28.30 3.65 -0.33
N ARG A 267 29.45 3.40 -0.98
CA ARG A 267 30.36 4.46 -1.43
C ARG A 267 29.75 5.30 -2.57
N PRO A 268 30.23 6.53 -2.80
CA PRO A 268 29.82 7.36 -3.94
C PRO A 268 29.80 6.59 -5.27
N GLU A 269 28.68 6.70 -6.01
CA GLU A 269 28.41 5.99 -7.28
C GLU A 269 28.30 4.45 -7.15
N GLY A 270 28.27 3.92 -5.92
CA GLY A 270 28.13 2.50 -5.63
C GLY A 270 29.19 1.65 -6.34
N ARG A 271 28.77 0.53 -6.94
CA ARG A 271 29.66 -0.39 -7.68
C ARG A 271 30.45 0.26 -8.81
N ASN A 272 29.92 1.35 -9.38
CA ASN A 272 30.52 2.04 -10.52
C ASN A 272 31.57 3.09 -10.10
N GLY A 273 31.63 3.43 -8.81
CA GLY A 273 32.61 4.37 -8.28
C GLY A 273 33.94 3.72 -7.89
N PRO A 274 35.03 4.51 -7.76
CA PRO A 274 36.31 4.04 -7.23
C PRO A 274 36.14 3.49 -5.81
N LEU A 275 36.88 2.43 -5.48
CA LEU A 275 36.79 1.76 -4.19
C LEU A 275 37.24 2.65 -3.03
N VAL A 276 38.31 3.42 -3.26
CA VAL A 276 38.89 4.36 -2.28
C VAL A 276 38.92 5.75 -2.91
N ARG A 277 38.54 6.77 -2.14
CA ARG A 277 38.64 8.18 -2.51
C ARG A 277 39.28 8.97 -1.39
N THR A 278 39.84 10.13 -1.71
CA THR A 278 40.26 11.13 -0.71
C THR A 278 39.05 11.68 0.05
N LEU A 279 39.30 12.29 1.20
CA LEU A 279 38.26 12.98 1.97
C LEU A 279 37.65 14.13 1.15
N SER A 280 38.49 14.90 0.48
CA SER A 280 38.07 16.02 -0.38
C SER A 280 37.16 15.56 -1.53
N SER A 281 37.46 14.41 -2.15
CA SER A 281 36.65 13.81 -3.22
C SER A 281 35.28 13.33 -2.70
N HIS A 282 35.22 12.73 -1.50
CA HIS A 282 33.95 12.38 -0.87
C HIS A 282 33.09 13.62 -0.59
N LEU A 283 33.67 14.66 0.00
CA LEU A 283 32.94 15.90 0.32
C LEU A 283 32.36 16.54 -0.94
N ALA A 284 33.15 16.64 -2.01
CA ALA A 284 32.68 17.15 -3.29
C ALA A 284 31.50 16.33 -3.84
N TYR A 285 31.50 15.01 -3.61
CA TYR A 285 30.41 14.16 -4.04
C TYR A 285 29.11 14.44 -3.29
N TYR A 286 29.17 14.39 -1.96
CA TYR A 286 27.99 14.54 -1.11
C TYR A 286 27.35 15.92 -1.22
N GLN A 287 28.14 16.96 -1.47
CA GLN A 287 27.64 18.32 -1.67
C GLN A 287 26.86 18.50 -2.97
N ARG A 288 27.20 17.75 -4.04
CA ARG A 288 26.70 18.04 -5.40
C ARG A 288 25.74 16.99 -5.94
N TRP A 289 25.98 15.71 -5.69
CA TRP A 289 25.29 14.62 -6.40
C TRP A 289 24.53 13.66 -5.49
N ALA A 290 24.82 13.66 -4.19
CA ALA A 290 24.23 12.68 -3.29
C ALA A 290 22.70 12.76 -3.21
N LYS A 291 22.09 11.59 -3.07
CA LYS A 291 20.65 11.36 -2.88
C LYS A 291 20.32 11.30 -1.39
N THR A 292 19.05 11.56 -1.08
CA THR A 292 18.52 11.59 0.29
C THR A 292 18.84 10.33 1.10
N TRP A 293 18.70 9.15 0.50
CA TRP A 293 18.95 7.88 1.18
C TRP A 293 20.42 7.67 1.58
N GLU A 294 21.38 8.32 0.90
CA GLU A 294 22.80 8.21 1.24
C GLU A 294 23.09 8.90 2.59
N PHE A 295 22.38 10.00 2.89
CA PHE A 295 22.48 10.64 4.20
C PHE A 295 21.83 9.81 5.31
N GLN A 296 20.77 9.04 5.03
CA GLN A 296 20.23 8.07 5.98
C GLN A 296 21.25 6.97 6.31
N ALA A 297 22.01 6.50 5.31
CA ALA A 297 23.06 5.51 5.54
C ALA A 297 24.21 6.08 6.41
N LEU A 298 24.58 7.35 6.19
CA LEU A 298 25.63 8.05 6.93
C LEU A 298 25.31 8.30 8.41
N LEU A 299 24.05 8.18 8.85
CA LEU A 299 23.68 8.25 10.28
C LEU A 299 24.47 7.26 11.14
N LYS A 300 24.88 6.14 10.54
CA LYS A 300 25.57 5.05 11.23
C LYS A 300 27.07 4.99 10.90
N ALA A 301 27.65 6.04 10.29
CA ALA A 301 29.06 6.02 9.91
C ALA A 301 29.97 5.99 11.16
N ARG A 302 30.85 4.99 11.26
CA ARG A 302 31.79 4.85 12.38
C ARG A 302 33.17 4.37 11.90
N PRO A 303 34.28 5.05 12.24
CA PRO A 303 35.62 4.54 11.94
C PRO A 303 35.90 3.25 12.72
N VAL A 304 36.35 2.19 12.03
CA VAL A 304 36.55 0.87 12.65
C VAL A 304 37.95 0.29 12.45
N ALA A 305 38.63 0.58 11.34
CA ALA A 305 39.97 0.06 11.08
C ALA A 305 40.83 1.04 10.28
N GLY A 306 42.16 0.84 10.34
CA GLY A 306 43.12 1.67 9.63
C GLY A 306 43.53 2.93 10.40
N ASP A 307 43.61 4.05 9.71
CA ASP A 307 43.94 5.36 10.26
C ASP A 307 42.69 5.97 10.92
N ILE A 308 42.61 5.89 12.25
CA ILE A 308 41.43 6.32 13.01
C ILE A 308 41.25 7.85 12.92
N GLU A 309 42.34 8.62 12.98
CA GLU A 309 42.30 10.08 12.86
C GLU A 309 41.67 10.51 11.52
N LEU A 310 42.08 9.90 10.40
CA LEU A 310 41.48 10.16 9.10
C LEU A 310 39.99 9.78 9.05
N GLY A 311 39.60 8.71 9.75
CA GLY A 311 38.21 8.30 9.85
C GLY A 311 37.36 9.29 10.64
N GLU A 312 37.89 9.83 11.74
CA GLU A 312 37.23 10.87 12.54
C GLU A 312 37.10 12.18 11.75
N GLU A 313 38.13 12.57 10.99
CA GLU A 313 38.07 13.69 10.05
C GLU A 313 36.94 13.51 9.02
N TYR A 314 36.76 12.29 8.49
CA TYR A 314 35.69 11.97 7.56
C TYR A 314 34.30 12.15 8.15
N VAL A 315 34.06 11.58 9.34
CA VAL A 315 32.77 11.70 10.01
C VAL A 315 32.47 13.16 10.37
N ALA A 316 33.43 13.87 10.94
CA ALA A 316 33.28 15.28 11.30
C ALA A 316 32.98 16.17 10.09
N ALA A 317 33.60 15.91 8.94
CA ALA A 317 33.37 16.71 7.73
C ALA A 317 32.00 16.46 7.09
N LEU A 318 31.44 15.25 7.22
CA LEU A 318 30.12 14.91 6.67
C LEU A 318 28.96 15.18 7.60
N GLU A 319 29.19 15.23 8.92
CA GLU A 319 28.16 15.47 9.93
C GLU A 319 27.25 16.66 9.57
N PRO A 320 27.75 17.84 9.18
CA PRO A 320 26.89 18.97 8.84
C PRO A 320 25.99 18.74 7.63
N LEU A 321 26.40 17.88 6.69
CA LEU A 321 25.62 17.55 5.49
C LEU A 321 24.49 16.57 5.82
N VAL A 322 24.75 15.59 6.71
CA VAL A 322 23.75 14.62 7.17
C VAL A 322 22.59 15.33 7.86
N TRP A 323 22.87 16.21 8.82
CA TRP A 323 21.82 16.87 9.60
C TRP A 323 21.11 18.02 8.85
N LYS A 324 21.64 18.45 7.71
CA LYS A 324 20.94 19.38 6.80
C LYS A 324 20.16 18.68 5.69
N ALA A 325 20.27 17.35 5.56
CA ALA A 325 19.64 16.60 4.48
C ALA A 325 18.10 16.73 4.46
N ALA A 326 17.47 16.93 5.61
CA ALA A 326 16.03 17.13 5.74
C ALA A 326 15.51 18.43 5.11
N GLU A 327 16.38 19.39 4.80
CA GLU A 327 16.01 20.67 4.16
C GLU A 327 15.87 20.57 2.64
N ARG A 328 16.19 19.41 2.06
CA ARG A 328 16.10 19.18 0.61
C ARG A 328 14.64 19.03 0.17
N ASP A 329 14.32 19.57 -1.00
CA ASP A 329 13.00 19.41 -1.62
C ASP A 329 12.64 17.92 -1.72
N ASN A 330 11.37 17.60 -1.41
CA ASN A 330 10.82 16.24 -1.45
C ASN A 330 11.51 15.20 -0.54
N PHE A 331 12.32 15.61 0.45
CA PHE A 331 13.04 14.68 1.34
C PHE A 331 12.16 13.54 1.89
N VAL A 332 11.01 13.86 2.49
CA VAL A 332 10.13 12.84 3.09
C VAL A 332 9.44 12.00 2.02
N ALA A 333 8.99 12.60 0.91
CA ALA A 333 8.37 11.87 -0.19
C ALA A 333 9.34 10.88 -0.83
N ASP A 334 10.62 11.25 -1.00
CA ASP A 334 11.68 10.39 -1.51
C ASP A 334 11.95 9.22 -0.57
N VAL A 335 12.00 9.50 0.73
CA VAL A 335 12.20 8.51 1.78
C VAL A 335 11.05 7.51 1.79
N GLN A 336 9.80 7.96 1.80
CA GLN A 336 8.60 7.11 1.71
C GLN A 336 8.54 6.29 0.41
N LYS A 337 8.86 6.91 -0.74
CA LYS A 337 8.92 6.23 -2.04
C LYS A 337 9.96 5.11 -2.04
N MET A 338 11.11 5.34 -1.42
CA MET A 338 12.14 4.31 -1.25
C MET A 338 11.63 3.15 -0.41
N ARG A 339 10.91 3.40 0.68
CA ARG A 339 10.30 2.34 1.50
C ARG A 339 9.25 1.54 0.72
N ARG A 340 8.33 2.21 0.02
CA ARG A 340 7.31 1.56 -0.83
C ARG A 340 7.95 0.66 -1.87
N ARG A 341 8.96 1.16 -2.59
CA ARG A 341 9.72 0.40 -3.58
C ARG A 341 10.38 -0.84 -2.97
N VAL A 342 10.87 -0.78 -1.73
CA VAL A 342 11.44 -1.95 -1.05
C VAL A 342 10.36 -3.02 -0.82
N VAL A 343 9.14 -2.64 -0.43
CA VAL A 343 8.02 -3.60 -0.23
C VAL A 343 7.55 -4.18 -1.56
N GLU A 344 7.36 -3.35 -2.59
CA GLU A 344 6.87 -3.76 -3.92
C GLU A 344 7.79 -4.76 -4.62
N ASN A 345 9.07 -4.78 -4.26
CA ASN A 345 10.04 -5.75 -4.82
C ASN A 345 10.08 -7.08 -4.05
N ILE A 346 9.30 -7.24 -2.99
CA ILE A 346 9.18 -8.52 -2.28
C ILE A 346 8.20 -9.41 -3.06
N PRO A 347 8.56 -10.66 -3.39
CA PRO A 347 7.62 -11.61 -3.99
C PRO A 347 6.35 -11.74 -3.14
N VAL A 348 5.16 -11.71 -3.76
CA VAL A 348 3.86 -11.71 -3.05
C VAL A 348 3.73 -12.88 -2.07
N THR A 349 4.26 -14.06 -2.41
CA THR A 349 4.25 -15.27 -1.57
C THR A 349 5.16 -15.18 -0.34
N GLU A 350 6.05 -14.19 -0.29
CA GLU A 350 7.05 -14.02 0.76
C GLU A 350 6.75 -12.84 1.69
N VAL A 351 5.83 -11.95 1.32
CA VAL A 351 5.55 -10.69 2.04
C VAL A 351 5.25 -10.94 3.52
N ASP A 352 4.31 -11.85 3.81
CA ASP A 352 3.89 -12.17 5.18
C ASP A 352 4.96 -12.89 5.99
N ARG A 353 5.99 -13.41 5.31
CA ARG A 353 7.11 -14.14 5.91
C ARG A 353 8.38 -13.32 6.05
N GLN A 354 8.40 -12.11 5.50
CA GLN A 354 9.56 -11.23 5.53
C GLN A 354 9.69 -10.49 6.86
N LEU A 355 10.57 -10.99 7.72
CA LEU A 355 10.82 -10.42 9.06
C LEU A 355 11.47 -9.03 8.99
N LYS A 356 12.31 -8.81 7.97
CA LYS A 356 13.09 -7.57 7.83
C LYS A 356 12.39 -6.53 6.98
N LEU A 357 11.98 -6.90 5.77
CA LEU A 357 11.50 -5.97 4.74
C LEU A 357 9.97 -5.89 4.64
N GLY A 358 9.25 -6.88 5.18
CA GLY A 358 7.80 -6.93 5.14
C GLY A 358 7.14 -5.82 5.97
N PRO A 359 5.84 -5.57 5.79
CA PRO A 359 5.09 -4.62 6.61
C PRO A 359 5.13 -4.99 8.09
N GLY A 360 5.44 -4.03 8.96
CA GLY A 360 5.63 -4.28 10.39
C GLY A 360 6.97 -4.92 10.76
N GLY A 361 7.90 -5.01 9.81
CA GLY A 361 9.21 -5.65 10.01
C GLY A 361 10.27 -4.72 10.64
N LEU A 362 11.48 -5.27 10.85
CA LEU A 362 12.61 -4.53 11.44
C LEU A 362 12.89 -3.20 10.73
N ARG A 363 12.78 -3.19 9.39
CA ARG A 363 13.08 -1.99 8.60
C ARG A 363 12.09 -0.86 8.85
N ASP A 364 10.84 -1.14 9.20
CA ASP A 364 9.84 -0.10 9.51
C ASP A 364 10.17 0.65 10.80
N VAL A 365 10.73 -0.05 11.79
CA VAL A 365 11.22 0.57 13.03
C VAL A 365 12.45 1.42 12.74
N GLU A 366 13.48 0.84 12.11
CA GLU A 366 14.73 1.54 11.76
C GLU A 366 14.43 2.83 10.99
N PHE A 367 13.52 2.74 10.03
CA PHE A 367 13.18 3.84 9.15
C PHE A 367 12.40 4.95 9.86
N ALA A 368 11.41 4.59 10.70
CA ALA A 368 10.67 5.58 11.48
C ALA A 368 11.60 6.38 12.41
N VAL A 369 12.51 5.67 13.10
CA VAL A 369 13.51 6.29 13.99
C VAL A 369 14.46 7.19 13.20
N GLN A 370 15.08 6.69 12.14
CA GLN A 370 16.05 7.45 11.33
C GLN A 370 15.44 8.70 10.69
N LEU A 371 14.19 8.61 10.24
CA LEU A 371 13.50 9.78 9.70
C LEU A 371 13.32 10.86 10.78
N LEU A 372 12.82 10.48 11.96
CA LEU A 372 12.64 11.42 13.07
C LEU A 372 13.98 12.01 13.52
N GLN A 373 15.07 11.22 13.52
CA GLN A 373 16.42 11.72 13.77
C GLN A 373 16.82 12.78 12.74
N LEU A 374 16.63 12.54 11.44
CA LEU A 374 17.01 13.52 10.41
C LEU A 374 16.20 14.81 10.48
N VAL A 375 14.90 14.71 10.78
CA VAL A 375 14.01 15.88 10.89
C VAL A 375 14.36 16.73 12.13
N HIS A 376 14.65 16.10 13.27
CA HIS A 376 14.81 16.79 14.56
C HIS A 376 16.27 16.99 14.99
N GLY A 377 17.17 16.10 14.58
CA GLY A 377 18.58 16.06 14.98
C GLY A 377 19.41 17.27 14.54
N ARG A 378 18.90 18.07 13.60
CA ARG A 378 19.48 19.36 13.22
C ARG A 378 19.48 20.38 14.38
N HIS A 379 18.43 20.34 15.20
CA HIS A 379 18.25 21.25 16.35
C HIS A 379 18.53 20.59 17.69
N ASP A 380 18.48 19.26 17.75
CA ASP A 380 18.73 18.48 18.96
C ASP A 380 19.83 17.44 18.73
N ALA A 381 21.04 17.74 19.21
CA ALA A 381 22.18 16.86 19.07
C ALA A 381 22.05 15.55 19.85
N SER A 382 21.17 15.47 20.85
CA SER A 382 20.95 14.23 21.63
C SER A 382 20.34 13.11 20.78
N LEU A 383 19.70 13.45 19.66
CA LEU A 383 19.10 12.50 18.73
C LEU A 383 20.12 11.89 17.75
N ARG A 384 21.40 12.29 17.78
CA ARG A 384 22.41 11.93 16.79
C ARG A 384 23.10 10.57 17.04
N SER A 385 22.40 9.65 17.71
CA SER A 385 22.92 8.29 17.94
C SER A 385 22.91 7.45 16.66
N GLY A 386 23.95 6.63 16.45
CA GLY A 386 23.98 5.62 15.39
C GLY A 386 23.12 4.39 15.69
N THR A 387 22.78 4.18 16.97
CA THR A 387 22.00 3.03 17.45
C THR A 387 20.51 3.38 17.46
N THR A 388 19.69 2.51 16.87
CA THR A 388 18.24 2.68 16.69
C THR A 388 17.51 2.73 18.02
N LEU A 389 17.88 1.86 18.98
CA LEU A 389 17.23 1.83 20.29
C LEU A 389 17.61 3.04 21.15
N ASP A 390 18.88 3.46 21.14
CA ASP A 390 19.31 4.68 21.85
C ASP A 390 18.65 5.93 21.25
N ALA A 391 18.56 5.99 19.91
CA ALA A 391 17.86 7.05 19.22
C ALA A 391 16.36 7.07 19.56
N LEU A 392 15.70 5.91 19.61
CA LEU A 392 14.30 5.79 20.03
C LEU A 392 14.10 6.26 21.48
N GLN A 393 15.01 5.91 22.37
CA GLN A 393 15.01 6.36 23.76
C GLN A 393 15.21 7.87 23.86
N ALA A 394 16.14 8.44 23.09
CA ALA A 394 16.38 9.88 23.03
C ALA A 394 15.16 10.63 22.46
N LEU A 395 14.53 10.10 21.40
CA LEU A 395 13.29 10.61 20.84
C LEU A 395 12.15 10.62 21.87
N ALA A 396 12.05 9.58 22.70
CA ALA A 396 11.07 9.50 23.77
C ALA A 396 11.37 10.47 24.92
N ALA A 397 12.64 10.63 25.29
CA ALA A 397 13.09 11.55 26.32
C ALA A 397 12.86 13.02 25.92
N GLY A 398 13.12 13.36 24.65
CA GLY A 398 12.86 14.67 24.06
C GLY A 398 11.40 14.95 23.74
N GLY A 399 10.50 13.97 23.92
CA GLY A 399 9.06 14.10 23.67
C GLY A 399 8.64 14.09 22.21
N TYR A 400 9.55 13.73 21.29
CA TYR A 400 9.24 13.54 19.87
C TYR A 400 8.38 12.29 19.62
N VAL A 401 8.48 11.31 20.52
CA VAL A 401 7.71 10.06 20.53
C VAL A 401 7.09 9.85 21.90
N GLY A 402 5.83 9.44 21.95
CA GLY A 402 5.16 9.12 23.22
C GLY A 402 5.85 7.95 23.94
N ARG A 403 6.09 8.06 25.25
CA ARG A 403 6.84 7.04 26.02
C ARG A 403 6.28 5.62 25.88
N ALA A 404 4.96 5.48 25.89
CA ALA A 404 4.31 4.17 25.71
C ALA A 404 4.45 3.62 24.28
N ASP A 405 4.54 4.49 23.27
CA ASP A 405 4.75 4.09 21.88
C ASP A 405 6.22 3.68 21.67
N ALA A 406 7.16 4.42 22.26
CA ALA A 406 8.58 4.06 22.26
C ALA A 406 8.85 2.73 22.93
N ALA A 407 8.28 2.47 24.12
CA ALA A 407 8.42 1.19 24.81
C ALA A 407 7.90 0.02 23.97
N GLN A 408 6.74 0.17 23.32
CA GLN A 408 6.17 -0.85 22.44
C GLN A 408 7.04 -1.11 21.19
N LEU A 409 7.66 -0.08 20.61
CA LEU A 409 8.58 -0.23 19.49
C LEU A 409 9.91 -0.87 19.90
N ASP A 410 10.44 -0.52 21.07
CA ASP A 410 11.64 -1.13 21.64
C ASP A 410 11.42 -2.64 21.83
N ASP A 411 10.33 -3.02 22.51
CA ASP A 411 9.95 -4.42 22.71
C ASP A 411 9.81 -5.17 21.39
N ALA A 412 9.15 -4.56 20.40
CA ALA A 412 8.95 -5.17 19.08
C ALA A 412 10.26 -5.33 18.31
N TYR A 413 11.12 -4.31 18.29
CA TYR A 413 12.42 -4.39 17.62
C TYR A 413 13.29 -5.48 18.26
N ARG A 414 13.34 -5.54 19.59
CA ARG A 414 14.11 -6.56 20.32
C ARG A 414 13.62 -7.97 20.00
N PHE A 415 12.31 -8.19 20.00
CA PHE A 415 11.72 -9.48 19.63
C PHE A 415 12.06 -9.88 18.19
N LEU A 416 11.80 -9.00 17.22
CA LEU A 416 12.03 -9.27 15.80
C LEU A 416 13.52 -9.50 15.50
N ARG A 417 14.43 -8.76 16.14
CA ARG A 417 15.88 -8.92 15.97
C ARG A 417 16.35 -10.23 16.59
N SER A 418 15.83 -10.59 17.77
CA SER A 418 16.14 -11.87 18.42
C SER A 418 15.69 -13.03 17.53
N MET A 419 14.48 -12.95 16.96
CA MET A 419 13.98 -13.95 16.02
C MET A 419 14.88 -14.07 14.78
N GLU A 420 15.32 -12.93 14.20
CA GLU A 420 16.26 -12.93 13.07
C GLU A 420 17.58 -13.63 13.44
N HIS A 421 18.13 -13.33 14.63
CA HIS A 421 19.35 -13.97 15.14
C HIS A 421 19.17 -15.49 15.24
N ARG A 422 18.05 -15.97 15.80
CA ARG A 422 17.77 -17.41 15.97
C ARG A 422 17.58 -18.15 14.65
N ILE A 423 16.99 -17.49 13.65
CA ILE A 423 16.85 -18.05 12.30
C ILE A 423 18.25 -18.23 11.67
N GLN A 424 19.09 -17.20 11.74
CA GLN A 424 20.41 -17.22 11.10
C GLN A 424 21.41 -18.15 11.80
N LEU A 425 21.39 -18.17 13.14
CA LEU A 425 22.36 -18.90 13.98
C LEU A 425 22.36 -20.41 13.72
N TYR A 426 21.22 -20.99 13.34
CA TYR A 426 21.08 -22.44 13.15
C TYR A 426 22.12 -23.04 12.21
N ARG A 427 22.26 -22.46 11.01
CA ARG A 427 23.22 -22.92 9.99
C ARG A 427 24.24 -21.87 9.61
N LEU A 428 24.25 -20.72 10.30
CA LEU A 428 24.98 -19.52 9.92
C LEU A 428 24.75 -19.17 8.45
N ARG A 429 23.46 -19.12 8.07
CA ARG A 429 23.00 -18.76 6.72
C ARG A 429 22.22 -17.46 6.71
N ARG A 430 22.42 -16.67 5.66
CA ARG A 430 21.66 -15.45 5.42
C ARG A 430 20.24 -15.80 4.99
N THR A 431 19.27 -15.45 5.82
CA THR A 431 17.85 -15.45 5.48
C THR A 431 17.12 -14.44 6.35
N HIS A 432 16.05 -13.87 5.80
CA HIS A 432 15.11 -12.99 6.51
C HIS A 432 13.68 -13.55 6.43
N LEU A 433 13.52 -14.75 5.88
CA LEU A 433 12.24 -15.45 5.79
C LEU A 433 12.07 -16.32 7.02
N VAL A 434 10.90 -16.19 7.65
CA VAL A 434 10.47 -17.14 8.69
C VAL A 434 10.21 -18.50 8.03
N PRO A 435 10.77 -19.61 8.57
CA PRO A 435 10.54 -20.95 8.03
C PRO A 435 9.07 -21.37 8.17
N GLU A 436 8.65 -22.32 7.34
CA GLU A 436 7.29 -22.90 7.39
C GLU A 436 7.24 -24.22 8.16
N ASP A 437 8.38 -24.89 8.27
CA ASP A 437 8.47 -26.19 8.93
C ASP A 437 8.28 -26.06 10.44
N ASP A 438 7.42 -26.92 11.01
CA ASP A 438 7.03 -26.87 12.42
C ASP A 438 8.20 -27.17 13.36
N ASP A 439 9.16 -28.02 12.97
CA ASP A 439 10.34 -28.32 13.79
C ASP A 439 11.27 -27.11 13.86
N ASP A 440 11.46 -26.42 12.73
CA ASP A 440 12.20 -25.16 12.69
C ASP A 440 11.53 -24.06 13.53
N LEU A 441 10.20 -23.90 13.42
CA LEU A 441 9.44 -22.95 14.23
C LEU A 441 9.49 -23.30 15.72
N ARG A 442 9.40 -24.59 16.07
CA ARG A 442 9.51 -25.08 17.44
C ARG A 442 10.87 -24.76 18.03
N ARG A 443 11.96 -25.00 17.28
CA ARG A 443 13.33 -24.66 17.69
C ARG A 443 13.48 -23.17 17.92
N ILE A 444 12.99 -22.33 17.01
CA ILE A 444 13.02 -20.86 17.16
C ILE A 444 12.24 -20.45 18.40
N GLY A 445 11.01 -20.93 18.58
CA GLY A 445 10.18 -20.61 19.76
C GLY A 445 10.87 -20.98 21.07
N ARG A 446 11.43 -22.20 21.16
CA ARG A 446 12.16 -22.65 22.36
C ARG A 446 13.42 -21.85 22.63
N SER A 447 14.13 -21.42 21.57
CA SER A 447 15.31 -20.55 21.68
C SER A 447 15.00 -19.11 22.12
N LEU A 448 13.72 -18.72 22.09
CA LEU A 448 13.20 -17.46 22.61
C LEU A 448 12.51 -17.63 23.98
N GLY A 449 12.58 -18.83 24.57
CA GLY A 449 11.99 -19.12 25.88
C GLY A 449 10.54 -19.59 25.85
N LEU A 450 9.92 -19.79 24.68
CA LEU A 450 8.56 -20.31 24.53
C LEU A 450 8.59 -21.84 24.66
N ARG A 451 7.99 -22.40 25.72
CA ARG A 451 8.18 -23.82 26.09
C ARG A 451 6.92 -24.68 26.08
N ALA A 452 5.73 -24.10 26.30
CA ALA A 452 4.50 -24.88 26.41
C ALA A 452 3.96 -25.28 25.03
N ASP A 453 3.67 -24.30 24.19
CA ASP A 453 3.34 -24.51 22.77
C ASP A 453 4.19 -23.57 21.90
N PRO A 454 5.47 -23.91 21.64
CA PRO A 454 6.44 -22.99 21.06
C PRO A 454 6.03 -22.44 19.69
N VAL A 455 5.36 -23.24 18.85
CA VAL A 455 4.97 -22.84 17.49
C VAL A 455 3.79 -21.87 17.53
N VAL A 456 2.75 -22.19 18.31
CA VAL A 456 1.56 -21.33 18.42
C VAL A 456 1.90 -20.01 19.12
N GLU A 457 2.65 -20.07 20.21
CA GLU A 457 3.09 -18.88 20.93
C GLU A 457 3.98 -17.98 20.06
N LEU A 458 4.94 -18.55 19.32
CA LEU A 458 5.83 -17.79 18.44
C LEU A 458 5.04 -17.02 17.37
N ASN A 459 4.13 -17.71 16.68
CA ASN A 459 3.29 -17.12 15.66
C ASN A 459 2.39 -16.01 16.21
N ARG A 460 1.84 -16.19 17.42
CA ARG A 460 1.03 -15.17 18.09
C ARG A 460 1.86 -13.93 18.43
N GLU A 461 3.02 -14.11 19.06
CA GLU A 461 3.88 -12.98 19.45
C GLU A 461 4.42 -12.23 18.24
N TRP A 462 4.82 -12.94 17.18
CA TRP A 462 5.29 -12.31 15.96
C TRP A 462 4.22 -11.47 15.29
N ARG A 463 3.00 -11.99 15.10
CA ARG A 463 1.86 -11.22 14.55
C ARG A 463 1.52 -10.00 15.41
N ARG A 464 1.56 -10.16 16.74
CA ARG A 464 1.32 -9.06 17.68
C ARG A 464 2.35 -7.94 17.48
N HIS A 465 3.64 -8.28 17.46
CA HIS A 465 4.70 -7.29 17.27
C HIS A 465 4.67 -6.64 15.88
N ALA A 466 4.43 -7.39 14.81
CA ALA A 466 4.30 -6.84 13.46
C ALA A 466 3.14 -5.85 13.35
N SER A 467 1.97 -6.18 13.94
CA SER A 467 0.81 -5.28 13.99
C SER A 467 1.10 -4.00 14.80
N VAL A 468 1.79 -4.12 15.93
CA VAL A 468 2.22 -2.98 16.75
C VAL A 468 3.14 -2.05 15.95
N VAL A 469 4.15 -2.62 15.28
CA VAL A 469 5.09 -1.84 14.47
C VAL A 469 4.35 -1.13 13.35
N ARG A 470 3.46 -1.80 12.60
CA ARG A 470 2.69 -1.17 11.52
C ARG A 470 1.89 0.03 12.00
N ARG A 471 1.05 -0.17 13.03
CA ARG A 471 0.21 0.88 13.62
C ARG A 471 1.04 2.05 14.16
N LEU A 472 2.15 1.76 14.85
CA LEU A 472 3.00 2.78 15.44
C LEU A 472 3.84 3.51 14.39
N HIS A 473 4.33 2.79 13.38
CA HIS A 473 5.01 3.38 12.23
C HIS A 473 4.10 4.48 11.68
N GLU A 474 2.87 4.16 11.27
CA GLU A 474 1.87 5.12 10.79
C GLU A 474 1.64 6.27 11.80
N LYS A 475 1.27 5.96 13.04
CA LYS A 475 0.96 6.95 14.09
C LYS A 475 2.09 7.94 14.37
N LEU A 476 3.33 7.47 14.40
CA LEU A 476 4.50 8.30 14.71
C LEU A 476 4.81 9.33 13.63
N PHE A 477 4.20 9.26 12.44
CA PHE A 477 4.24 10.34 11.46
C PHE A 477 3.27 11.48 11.77
N TYR A 478 2.13 11.24 12.43
CA TYR A 478 1.03 12.21 12.45
C TYR A 478 0.69 12.84 13.81
N ARG A 479 0.91 12.14 14.94
CA ARG A 479 0.44 12.61 16.27
C ARG A 479 1.11 13.90 16.80
N PRO A 480 2.43 14.10 16.65
CA PRO A 480 3.10 15.29 17.20
C PRO A 480 2.61 16.63 16.59
N LEU A 481 1.98 16.61 15.41
CA LEU A 481 1.35 17.79 14.80
C LEU A 481 0.19 18.35 15.63
N LEU A 482 -0.50 17.50 16.40
CA LEU A 482 -1.69 17.88 17.14
C LEU A 482 -1.36 18.46 18.49
N ASP A 483 -0.29 17.97 19.13
CA ASP A 483 0.18 18.49 20.41
C ASP A 483 0.75 19.92 20.26
N ALA A 484 1.32 20.25 19.09
CA ALA A 484 1.74 21.61 18.72
C ALA A 484 0.57 22.62 18.67
N VAL A 485 -0.65 22.15 18.43
CA VAL A 485 -1.81 22.96 18.05
C VAL A 485 -2.89 22.96 19.15
N ALA A 486 -3.01 21.89 19.93
CA ALA A 486 -4.05 21.72 20.93
C ALA A 486 -3.83 22.46 22.26
N GLN A 487 -2.65 23.06 22.50
CA GLN A 487 -2.29 23.76 23.75
C GLN A 487 -2.64 23.01 25.05
N LEU A 488 -2.43 21.69 25.13
CA LEU A 488 -2.84 20.91 26.31
C LEU A 488 -1.66 20.24 27.04
N ALA A 489 -1.76 20.32 28.37
CA ALA A 489 -0.87 19.85 29.45
C ALA A 489 0.43 20.66 29.72
N PRO A 490 0.61 21.24 30.93
CA PRO A 490 1.92 21.68 31.41
C PRO A 490 2.76 20.43 31.73
N GLY A 491 3.85 20.20 30.99
CA GLY A 491 4.84 19.15 31.30
C GLY A 491 5.26 18.25 30.14
N GLU A 492 4.61 18.29 28.97
CA GLU A 492 5.05 17.59 27.76
C GLU A 492 5.83 18.54 26.83
N ALA A 493 6.94 18.04 26.24
CA ALA A 493 7.80 18.82 25.35
C ALA A 493 7.05 19.17 24.04
N ARG A 494 7.07 20.45 23.66
CA ARG A 494 6.24 21.02 22.59
C ARG A 494 7.01 21.09 21.26
N LEU A 495 6.37 20.71 20.16
CA LEU A 495 6.81 21.10 18.82
C LEU A 495 6.62 22.60 18.59
N SER A 496 7.60 23.25 17.96
CA SER A 496 7.46 24.65 17.54
C SER A 496 6.48 24.76 16.36
N ALA A 497 5.83 25.91 16.21
CA ALA A 497 4.94 26.18 15.07
C ALA A 497 5.67 26.04 13.72
N GLY A 498 6.98 26.29 13.67
CA GLY A 498 7.82 26.07 12.50
C GLY A 498 7.97 24.57 12.17
N ALA A 499 8.31 23.75 13.17
CA ALA A 499 8.48 22.31 13.00
C ALA A 499 7.16 21.60 12.64
N ALA A 500 6.02 22.10 13.13
CA ALA A 500 4.70 21.59 12.75
C ALA A 500 4.38 21.89 11.27
N ARG A 501 4.78 23.05 10.74
CA ARG A 501 4.59 23.41 9.32
C ARG A 501 5.42 22.53 8.40
N GLU A 502 6.70 22.35 8.71
CA GLU A 502 7.60 21.50 7.91
C GLU A 502 7.08 20.07 7.85
N ARG A 503 6.51 19.58 8.95
CA ARG A 503 5.92 18.25 9.01
C ARG A 503 4.62 18.14 8.21
N LEU A 504 3.79 19.18 8.14
CA LEU A 504 2.62 19.20 7.24
C LEU A 504 3.03 19.23 5.75
N VAL A 505 4.06 20.01 5.41
CA VAL A 505 4.64 20.01 4.04
C VAL A 505 5.15 18.61 3.69
N ALA A 506 5.85 17.96 4.62
CA ALA A 506 6.32 16.59 4.45
C ALA A 506 5.19 15.57 4.25
N LEU A 507 3.98 15.86 4.73
CA LEU A 507 2.79 15.04 4.55
C LEU A 507 1.97 15.41 3.29
N GLY A 508 2.45 16.33 2.45
CA GLY A 508 1.79 16.70 1.20
C GLY A 508 0.75 17.82 1.33
N TYR A 509 0.66 18.51 2.47
CA TYR A 509 -0.18 19.71 2.60
C TYR A 509 0.50 20.90 1.91
N ALA A 510 -0.20 21.47 0.93
CA ALA A 510 0.28 22.61 0.15
C ALA A 510 0.13 23.94 0.92
N ASP A 511 -0.86 24.06 1.82
CA ASP A 511 -1.00 25.21 2.73
C ASP A 511 -0.91 24.76 4.20
N PRO A 512 0.31 24.49 4.71
CA PRO A 512 0.53 24.08 6.10
C PRO A 512 0.03 25.14 7.10
N ALA A 513 -0.07 26.42 6.70
CA ALA A 513 -0.57 27.47 7.55
C ALA A 513 -2.09 27.35 7.76
N ALA A 514 -2.84 27.11 6.68
CA ALA A 514 -4.27 26.86 6.76
C ALA A 514 -4.58 25.55 7.48
N ALA A 515 -3.84 24.49 7.18
CA ALA A 515 -3.97 23.20 7.86
C ALA A 515 -3.83 23.34 9.38
N LEU A 516 -2.79 24.03 9.86
CA LEU A 516 -2.64 24.30 11.31
C LEU A 516 -3.85 25.04 11.89
N ARG A 517 -4.36 26.09 11.23
CA ARG A 517 -5.57 26.81 11.70
C ARG A 517 -6.80 25.91 11.78
N HIS A 518 -6.94 24.96 10.86
CA HIS A 518 -8.04 23.99 10.88
C HIS A 518 -7.89 22.98 12.01
N LEU A 519 -6.68 22.48 12.24
CA LEU A 519 -6.36 21.63 13.39
C LEU A 519 -6.63 22.37 14.71
N GLU A 520 -6.27 23.64 14.81
CA GLU A 520 -6.50 24.50 15.98
C GLU A 520 -7.99 24.62 16.27
N ALA A 521 -8.80 24.89 15.25
CA ALA A 521 -10.25 24.98 15.40
C ALA A 521 -10.91 23.65 15.82
N LEU A 522 -10.35 22.51 15.41
CA LEU A 522 -10.90 21.19 15.70
C LEU A 522 -10.47 20.63 17.05
N ALA A 523 -9.22 20.89 17.45
CA ALA A 523 -8.57 20.26 18.60
C ALA A 523 -8.50 21.14 19.85
N SER A 524 -8.71 22.46 19.73
CA SER A 524 -8.61 23.38 20.87
C SER A 524 -9.81 23.31 21.82
N GLY A 525 -9.52 23.60 23.10
CA GLY A 525 -10.53 23.66 24.17
C GLY A 525 -10.79 22.34 24.90
N VAL A 526 -11.64 22.41 25.93
CA VAL A 526 -11.91 21.29 26.87
C VAL A 526 -13.20 20.52 26.57
N SER A 527 -13.81 20.75 25.41
CA SER A 527 -15.06 20.09 25.05
C SER A 527 -14.86 18.60 24.73
N ARG A 528 -15.92 17.79 24.91
CA ARG A 528 -15.93 16.38 24.50
C ARG A 528 -15.63 16.21 23.00
N LYS A 529 -16.12 17.14 22.16
CA LYS A 529 -15.80 17.21 20.72
C LYS A 529 -14.28 17.33 20.52
N ALA A 530 -13.64 18.33 21.15
CA ALA A 530 -12.20 18.55 21.03
C ALA A 530 -11.37 17.37 21.55
N ALA A 531 -11.81 16.70 22.62
CA ALA A 531 -11.16 15.49 23.12
C ALA A 531 -11.18 14.34 22.09
N ILE A 532 -12.34 14.05 21.49
CA ILE A 532 -12.49 13.01 20.46
C ILE A 532 -11.68 13.37 19.20
N GLN A 533 -11.75 14.63 18.76
CA GLN A 533 -11.00 15.11 17.60
C GLN A 533 -9.49 14.96 17.78
N ARG A 534 -8.94 15.26 18.97
CA ARG A 534 -7.51 15.02 19.26
C ARG A 534 -7.09 13.56 19.15
N THR A 535 -8.01 12.63 19.42
CA THR A 535 -7.75 11.19 19.26
C THR A 535 -7.79 10.75 17.80
N LEU A 536 -8.71 11.30 17.00
CA LEU A 536 -8.97 10.86 15.62
C LEU A 536 -8.10 11.56 14.57
N LEU A 537 -7.82 12.84 14.76
CA LEU A 537 -7.05 13.65 13.81
C LEU A 537 -5.68 13.08 13.41
N PRO A 538 -4.90 12.37 14.27
CA PRO A 538 -3.61 11.83 13.83
C PRO A 538 -3.81 10.85 12.68
N VAL A 539 -4.81 9.99 12.79
CA VAL A 539 -5.09 8.96 11.78
C VAL A 539 -5.72 9.60 10.53
N LEU A 540 -6.67 10.53 10.72
CA LEU A 540 -7.31 11.26 9.62
C LEU A 540 -6.29 12.05 8.78
N LEU A 541 -5.28 12.68 9.41
CA LEU A 541 -4.22 13.40 8.71
C LEU A 541 -3.42 12.49 7.76
N GLY A 542 -3.22 11.22 8.13
CA GLY A 542 -2.63 10.23 7.23
C GLY A 542 -3.53 9.92 6.04
N TRP A 543 -4.81 9.63 6.29
CA TRP A 543 -5.75 9.33 5.20
C TRP A 543 -5.98 10.51 4.25
N PHE A 544 -5.96 11.75 4.75
CA PHE A 544 -5.98 12.95 3.92
C PHE A 544 -4.72 13.07 3.07
N ALA A 545 -3.54 12.87 3.66
CA ALA A 545 -2.25 12.91 2.97
C ALA A 545 -2.16 11.88 1.83
N ASP A 546 -2.78 10.71 2.03
CA ASP A 546 -2.82 9.63 1.03
C ASP A 546 -3.90 9.82 -0.04
N SER A 547 -4.58 10.96 -0.09
CA SER A 547 -5.70 11.23 -1.00
C SER A 547 -5.40 12.35 -2.01
N ALA A 548 -6.39 12.74 -2.81
CA ALA A 548 -6.19 13.69 -3.91
C ALA A 548 -5.86 15.13 -3.47
N ASP A 549 -6.54 15.63 -2.43
CA ASP A 549 -6.34 16.98 -1.91
C ASP A 549 -6.41 16.98 -0.37
N PRO A 550 -5.25 16.85 0.32
CA PRO A 550 -5.19 16.80 1.77
C PRO A 550 -5.73 18.08 2.44
N ASP A 551 -5.44 19.24 1.85
CA ASP A 551 -5.87 20.55 2.35
C ASP A 551 -7.40 20.69 2.28
N ALA A 552 -8.00 20.34 1.14
CA ALA A 552 -9.45 20.35 0.97
C ALA A 552 -10.13 19.31 1.88
N GLY A 553 -9.53 18.12 2.03
CA GLY A 553 -10.01 17.08 2.95
C GLY A 553 -10.14 17.59 4.38
N LEU A 554 -9.07 18.19 4.91
CA LEU A 554 -9.05 18.74 6.26
C LEU A 554 -10.04 19.91 6.44
N LEU A 555 -10.12 20.81 5.45
CA LEU A 555 -11.09 21.92 5.47
C LEU A 555 -12.53 21.41 5.49
N ASN A 556 -12.86 20.46 4.61
CA ASN A 556 -14.21 19.92 4.52
C ASN A 556 -14.56 19.11 5.78
N PHE A 557 -13.61 18.38 6.36
CA PHE A 557 -13.80 17.67 7.61
C PHE A 557 -14.10 18.62 8.77
N ARG A 558 -13.43 19.77 8.80
CA ARG A 558 -13.78 20.85 9.74
C ARG A 558 -15.22 21.31 9.54
N LYS A 559 -15.64 21.62 8.31
CA LYS A 559 -17.00 22.08 8.01
C LYS A 559 -18.06 21.06 8.46
N VAL A 560 -17.88 19.78 8.16
CA VAL A 560 -18.76 18.68 8.64
C VAL A 560 -18.79 18.67 10.16
N SER A 561 -17.62 18.71 10.79
CA SER A 561 -17.50 18.68 12.26
C SER A 561 -18.08 19.92 12.93
N ASP A 562 -18.17 21.06 12.26
CA ASP A 562 -18.83 22.25 12.77
C ASP A 562 -20.36 22.16 12.61
N ALA A 563 -20.85 21.58 11.51
CA ALA A 563 -22.27 21.33 11.28
C ALA A 563 -22.84 20.24 12.22
N LEU A 564 -22.11 19.14 12.41
CA LEU A 564 -22.57 17.96 13.17
C LEU A 564 -21.90 17.77 14.53
N GLY A 565 -20.88 18.54 14.90
CA GLY A 565 -20.08 18.26 16.10
C GLY A 565 -20.83 18.33 17.44
N LYS A 566 -22.09 18.78 17.44
CA LYS A 566 -22.99 18.77 18.61
C LYS A 566 -23.93 17.55 18.62
N THR A 567 -24.02 16.76 17.55
CA THR A 567 -24.87 15.57 17.48
C THR A 567 -24.16 14.36 18.11
N PRO A 568 -24.71 13.73 19.16
CA PRO A 568 -24.04 12.64 19.87
C PRO A 568 -23.75 11.40 19.01
N TRP A 569 -24.58 11.13 18.00
CA TRP A 569 -24.40 9.98 17.11
C TRP A 569 -23.20 10.16 16.18
N TYR A 570 -22.95 11.36 15.67
CA TYR A 570 -21.82 11.64 14.76
C TYR A 570 -20.48 11.43 15.48
N LEU A 571 -20.35 11.94 16.70
CA LEU A 571 -19.14 11.75 17.50
C LEU A 571 -18.94 10.29 17.92
N ARG A 572 -20.02 9.51 18.07
CA ARG A 572 -19.93 8.06 18.29
C ARG A 572 -19.48 7.33 17.03
N LEU A 573 -20.12 7.61 15.89
CA LEU A 573 -19.76 7.05 14.59
C LEU A 573 -18.24 7.19 14.34
N LEU A 574 -17.70 8.41 14.45
CA LEU A 574 -16.28 8.63 14.21
C LEU A 574 -15.33 7.95 15.21
N ARG A 575 -15.78 7.72 16.46
CA ARG A 575 -14.94 7.14 17.52
C ARG A 575 -15.00 5.62 17.53
N ASP A 576 -16.19 5.08 17.30
CA ASP A 576 -16.52 3.68 17.51
C ASP A 576 -16.44 2.88 16.19
N GLU A 577 -16.56 3.55 15.01
CA GLU A 577 -16.43 2.94 13.68
C GLU A 577 -15.26 3.56 12.89
N GLY A 578 -14.08 2.97 13.02
CA GLY A 578 -12.86 3.45 12.35
C GLY A 578 -12.98 3.50 10.82
N ALA A 579 -13.67 2.52 10.21
CA ALA A 579 -13.94 2.48 8.78
C ALA A 579 -14.79 3.67 8.30
N ALA A 580 -15.77 4.12 9.10
CA ALA A 580 -16.59 5.29 8.77
C ALA A 580 -15.76 6.58 8.74
N ALA A 581 -14.81 6.71 9.66
CA ALA A 581 -13.88 7.84 9.70
C ALA A 581 -12.91 7.82 8.49
N GLU A 582 -12.43 6.64 8.09
CA GLU A 582 -11.59 6.45 6.90
C GLU A 582 -12.34 6.80 5.62
N ASN A 583 -13.56 6.25 5.44
CA ASN A 583 -14.43 6.55 4.32
C ASN A 583 -14.73 8.05 4.23
N LEU A 584 -15.04 8.68 5.38
CA LEU A 584 -15.24 10.13 5.44
C LEU A 584 -13.97 10.87 4.99
N ALA A 585 -12.80 10.47 5.45
CA ALA A 585 -11.56 11.13 5.04
C ALA A 585 -11.36 11.06 3.52
N ARG A 586 -11.47 9.85 2.94
CA ARG A 586 -11.36 9.60 1.49
C ARG A 586 -12.31 10.48 0.70
N VAL A 587 -13.61 10.44 1.02
CA VAL A 587 -14.66 11.21 0.34
C VAL A 587 -14.42 12.70 0.42
N LEU A 588 -13.98 13.21 1.57
CA LEU A 588 -13.77 14.64 1.78
C LEU A 588 -12.56 15.21 1.03
N SER A 589 -11.57 14.36 0.73
CA SER A 589 -10.34 14.71 0.02
C SER A 589 -10.31 14.31 -1.46
N ALA A 590 -11.34 13.63 -1.97
CA ALA A 590 -11.37 13.11 -3.34
C ALA A 590 -11.70 14.16 -4.42
N GLY A 591 -12.23 15.33 -4.04
CA GLY A 591 -12.68 16.32 -5.01
C GLY A 591 -13.70 17.31 -4.45
N ARG A 592 -14.57 17.82 -5.32
CA ARG A 592 -15.60 18.81 -4.98
C ARG A 592 -17.01 18.22 -4.90
N LEU A 593 -17.38 17.31 -5.80
CA LEU A 593 -18.78 16.88 -5.92
C LEU A 593 -19.31 16.25 -4.63
N ALA A 594 -18.69 15.18 -4.15
CA ALA A 594 -19.17 14.47 -2.97
C ALA A 594 -19.14 15.35 -1.70
N PRO A 595 -18.07 16.13 -1.43
CA PRO A 595 -18.09 17.09 -0.31
C PRO A 595 -19.19 18.15 -0.44
N ASP A 596 -19.43 18.70 -1.63
CA ASP A 596 -20.48 19.71 -1.83
C ASP A 596 -21.88 19.12 -1.60
N LEU A 597 -22.12 17.89 -2.05
CA LEU A 597 -23.37 17.17 -1.77
C LEU A 597 -23.54 16.95 -0.26
N LEU A 598 -22.47 16.55 0.43
CA LEU A 598 -22.46 16.31 1.87
C LEU A 598 -22.65 17.60 2.68
N MET A 599 -22.05 18.72 2.29
CA MET A 599 -22.23 20.00 3.02
C MET A 599 -23.69 20.46 3.00
N ARG A 600 -24.44 20.06 1.97
CA ARG A 600 -25.87 20.39 1.80
C ARG A 600 -26.79 19.41 2.55
N ALA A 601 -26.28 18.24 2.93
CA ALA A 601 -26.99 17.23 3.73
C ALA A 601 -26.00 16.52 4.68
N PRO A 602 -25.47 17.20 5.72
CA PRO A 602 -24.40 16.64 6.56
C PRO A 602 -24.79 15.32 7.22
N GLU A 603 -26.07 15.12 7.54
CA GLU A 603 -26.60 13.87 8.08
C GLU A 603 -26.31 12.63 7.20
N ALA A 604 -26.05 12.82 5.90
CA ALA A 604 -25.65 11.75 4.99
C ALA A 604 -24.29 11.13 5.36
N VAL A 605 -23.50 11.74 6.26
CA VAL A 605 -22.31 11.09 6.86
C VAL A 605 -22.66 9.73 7.47
N ALA A 606 -23.89 9.53 7.97
CA ALA A 606 -24.33 8.25 8.51
C ALA A 606 -24.26 7.10 7.49
N LEU A 607 -24.25 7.40 6.18
CA LEU A 607 -24.12 6.40 5.11
C LEU A 607 -22.71 5.83 4.98
N LEU A 608 -21.70 6.50 5.53
CA LEU A 608 -20.28 6.12 5.42
C LEU A 608 -19.87 5.04 6.43
N GLY A 609 -20.69 4.80 7.46
CA GLY A 609 -20.53 3.69 8.39
C GLY A 609 -21.32 2.46 7.97
N ASP A 610 -21.27 1.40 8.78
CA ASP A 610 -21.84 0.10 8.41
C ASP A 610 -23.38 0.09 8.42
N GLY A 611 -24.04 1.08 9.04
CA GLY A 611 -25.49 1.14 9.15
C GLY A 611 -26.12 -0.11 9.79
N ASP A 612 -27.45 -0.19 9.83
CA ASP A 612 -28.19 -1.36 10.34
C ASP A 612 -28.11 -2.57 9.35
N GLY A 613 -26.90 -3.04 9.00
CA GLY A 613 -26.73 -4.27 8.23
C GLY A 613 -25.49 -4.40 7.32
N GLY A 614 -24.52 -3.49 7.32
CA GLY A 614 -23.28 -3.59 6.53
C GLY A 614 -23.39 -3.14 5.06
N THR A 615 -24.52 -2.53 4.65
CA THR A 615 -24.80 -2.12 3.26
C THR A 615 -24.88 -0.60 3.09
N GLY A 616 -24.21 0.18 3.95
CA GLY A 616 -24.38 1.64 4.06
C GLY A 616 -24.15 2.42 2.76
N LEU A 617 -23.22 1.97 1.91
CA LEU A 617 -22.88 2.61 0.63
C LEU A 617 -23.43 1.90 -0.60
N GLU A 618 -24.16 0.80 -0.44
CA GLU A 618 -24.73 0.09 -1.59
C GLU A 618 -25.86 0.90 -2.24
N PRO A 619 -25.82 1.12 -3.57
CA PRO A 619 -26.90 1.79 -4.28
C PRO A 619 -28.25 1.09 -4.07
N ARG A 620 -29.31 1.89 -3.91
CA ARG A 620 -30.67 1.38 -3.77
C ARG A 620 -31.25 1.02 -5.14
N SER A 621 -32.05 -0.04 -5.19
CA SER A 621 -32.80 -0.43 -6.39
C SER A 621 -33.80 0.65 -6.82
N ARG A 622 -34.05 0.78 -8.13
CA ARG A 622 -35.08 1.67 -8.71
C ARG A 622 -36.42 1.68 -7.96
N SER A 623 -36.99 0.50 -7.66
CA SER A 623 -38.30 0.40 -7.02
C SER A 623 -38.34 1.06 -5.64
N HIS A 624 -37.29 0.87 -4.84
CA HIS A 624 -37.15 1.51 -3.53
C HIS A 624 -37.02 3.03 -3.66
N LEU A 625 -36.19 3.51 -4.59
CA LEU A 625 -36.01 4.94 -4.85
C LEU A 625 -37.32 5.60 -5.28
N GLU A 626 -38.05 4.95 -6.19
CA GLU A 626 -39.32 5.45 -6.69
C GLU A 626 -40.39 5.51 -5.59
N GLN A 627 -40.50 4.46 -4.76
CA GLN A 627 -41.40 4.46 -3.60
C GLN A 627 -41.10 5.61 -2.63
N GLU A 628 -39.82 5.83 -2.30
CA GLU A 628 -39.42 6.91 -1.40
C GLU A 628 -39.73 8.30 -2.00
N ILE A 629 -39.37 8.50 -3.28
CA ILE A 629 -39.62 9.76 -3.98
C ILE A 629 -41.12 10.04 -4.10
N LEU A 630 -41.93 9.06 -4.49
CA LEU A 630 -43.39 9.21 -4.60
C LEU A 630 -44.03 9.51 -3.24
N ALA A 631 -43.56 8.88 -2.17
CA ALA A 631 -44.01 9.18 -0.80
C ALA A 631 -43.61 10.59 -0.35
N ALA A 632 -42.46 11.11 -0.77
CA ALA A 632 -42.03 12.48 -0.51
C ALA A 632 -42.88 13.49 -1.32
N VAL A 633 -43.11 13.22 -2.60
CA VAL A 633 -43.98 14.01 -3.50
C VAL A 633 -45.42 14.05 -3.01
N GLY A 634 -45.96 12.94 -2.51
CA GLY A 634 -47.33 12.86 -2.00
C GLY A 634 -47.58 13.74 -0.75
N ARG A 635 -46.54 13.96 0.07
CA ARG A 635 -46.62 14.78 1.29
C ARG A 635 -46.43 16.28 1.05
N ALA A 636 -45.93 16.67 -0.11
CA ALA A 636 -45.62 18.07 -0.40
C ALA A 636 -46.84 18.83 -0.94
N ASP A 637 -46.86 20.14 -0.68
CA ASP A 637 -47.89 21.07 -1.15
C ASP A 637 -47.48 21.69 -2.49
N GLY A 638 -48.12 21.22 -3.56
CA GLY A 638 -47.91 21.70 -4.93
C GLY A 638 -46.64 21.17 -5.61
N ALA A 639 -46.57 21.34 -6.94
CA ALA A 639 -45.51 20.74 -7.76
C ALA A 639 -44.10 21.22 -7.38
N THR A 640 -43.93 22.50 -7.04
CA THR A 640 -42.60 23.06 -6.72
C THR A 640 -41.99 22.40 -5.48
N GLN A 641 -42.74 22.31 -4.37
CA GLN A 641 -42.24 21.68 -3.14
C GLN A 641 -42.02 20.18 -3.33
N ALA A 642 -42.90 19.52 -4.09
CA ALA A 642 -42.77 18.10 -4.41
C ALA A 642 -41.49 17.80 -5.19
N VAL A 643 -41.16 18.60 -6.21
CA VAL A 643 -39.91 18.43 -6.97
C VAL A 643 -38.68 18.76 -6.12
N THR A 644 -38.76 19.75 -5.22
CA THR A 644 -37.70 19.99 -4.23
C THR A 644 -37.47 18.76 -3.34
N ALA A 645 -38.53 18.11 -2.86
CA ALA A 645 -38.41 16.90 -2.05
C ALA A 645 -37.79 15.73 -2.85
N ALA A 646 -38.20 15.53 -4.10
CA ALA A 646 -37.61 14.54 -5.00
C ALA A 646 -36.11 14.80 -5.25
N ARG A 647 -35.74 16.07 -5.47
CA ARG A 647 -34.33 16.48 -5.64
C ARG A 647 -33.49 16.29 -4.37
N GLY A 648 -34.10 16.43 -3.18
CA GLY A 648 -33.45 16.12 -1.91
C GLY A 648 -33.08 14.63 -1.77
N VAL A 649 -33.99 13.72 -2.16
CA VAL A 649 -33.68 12.28 -2.24
C VAL A 649 -32.58 12.03 -3.27
N ARG A 650 -32.69 12.64 -4.46
CA ARG A 650 -31.65 12.56 -5.50
C ARG A 650 -30.27 12.99 -4.98
N ARG A 651 -30.16 14.10 -4.26
CA ARG A 651 -28.89 14.57 -3.69
C ARG A 651 -28.26 13.55 -2.75
N ARG A 652 -29.05 12.98 -1.84
CA ARG A 652 -28.59 11.99 -0.86
C ARG A 652 -28.09 10.72 -1.54
N GLU A 653 -28.83 10.21 -2.52
CA GLU A 653 -28.48 8.98 -3.21
C GLU A 653 -27.35 9.18 -4.23
N LEU A 654 -27.25 10.36 -4.84
CA LEU A 654 -26.07 10.73 -5.63
C LEU A 654 -24.81 10.81 -4.77
N PHE A 655 -24.92 11.32 -3.53
CA PHE A 655 -23.82 11.27 -2.56
C PHE A 655 -23.45 9.83 -2.20
N ARG A 656 -24.42 8.94 -1.95
CA ARG A 656 -24.17 7.52 -1.68
C ARG A 656 -23.36 6.88 -2.80
N THR A 657 -23.83 7.03 -4.05
CA THR A 657 -23.14 6.46 -5.22
C THR A 657 -21.74 7.05 -5.40
N ALA A 658 -21.58 8.37 -5.27
CA ALA A 658 -20.28 9.02 -5.37
C ALA A 658 -19.32 8.57 -4.25
N ALA A 659 -19.81 8.45 -3.02
CA ALA A 659 -19.01 7.98 -1.89
C ALA A 659 -18.58 6.52 -2.07
N ALA A 660 -19.49 5.64 -2.51
CA ALA A 660 -19.19 4.24 -2.81
C ALA A 660 -18.11 4.10 -3.90
N ASP A 661 -18.27 4.84 -5.00
CA ASP A 661 -17.33 4.87 -6.12
C ASP A 661 -15.94 5.37 -5.69
N ILE A 662 -15.88 6.44 -4.90
CA ILE A 662 -14.63 6.95 -4.33
C ILE A 662 -13.98 5.89 -3.43
N VAL A 663 -14.71 5.36 -2.45
CA VAL A 663 -14.18 4.41 -1.47
C VAL A 663 -13.69 3.13 -2.15
N ASP A 664 -14.47 2.58 -3.08
CA ASP A 664 -14.08 1.36 -3.80
C ASP A 664 -12.95 1.61 -4.82
N SER A 665 -12.81 2.84 -5.35
CA SER A 665 -11.68 3.20 -6.22
C SER A 665 -10.37 3.38 -5.44
N TYR A 666 -10.40 3.93 -4.22
CA TYR A 666 -9.20 4.10 -3.39
C TYR A 666 -8.81 2.83 -2.65
N GLY A 667 -9.80 2.05 -2.19
CA GLY A 667 -9.60 1.05 -1.17
C GLY A 667 -9.33 1.66 0.22
N THR A 668 -9.43 0.79 1.21
CA THR A 668 -9.12 1.04 2.63
C THR A 668 -8.17 -0.04 3.11
N GLU A 669 -7.61 0.10 4.31
CA GLU A 669 -6.77 -0.95 4.90
C GLU A 669 -7.49 -2.29 5.08
N THR A 670 -8.81 -2.25 5.26
CA THR A 670 -9.65 -3.42 5.54
C THR A 670 -10.39 -3.96 4.33
N LYS A 671 -10.57 -3.13 3.29
CA LYS A 671 -11.20 -3.49 2.02
C LYS A 671 -10.34 -2.94 0.88
N PRO A 672 -9.56 -3.78 0.15
CA PRO A 672 -8.72 -3.30 -0.94
C PRO A 672 -9.56 -2.65 -2.05
N ALA A 673 -8.92 -1.82 -2.87
CA ALA A 673 -9.57 -1.22 -4.03
C ALA A 673 -10.16 -2.30 -4.93
N GLU A 674 -11.33 -2.02 -5.52
CA GLU A 674 -11.99 -2.92 -6.46
C GLU A 674 -11.07 -3.14 -7.66
N ALA A 675 -10.78 -4.39 -7.99
CA ALA A 675 -9.89 -4.74 -9.08
C ALA A 675 -10.62 -4.62 -10.43
N ASP A 676 -11.90 -4.99 -10.47
CA ASP A 676 -12.73 -4.89 -11.68
C ASP A 676 -13.28 -3.48 -11.86
N GLN A 677 -12.51 -2.66 -12.60
CA GLN A 677 -12.88 -1.29 -12.93
C GLN A 677 -14.16 -1.21 -13.79
N GLY A 678 -14.48 -2.27 -14.53
CA GLY A 678 -15.70 -2.34 -15.31
C GLY A 678 -16.94 -2.48 -14.42
N ALA A 679 -16.86 -3.35 -13.41
CA ALA A 679 -17.95 -3.50 -12.43
C ALA A 679 -18.26 -2.19 -11.69
N LEU A 680 -17.25 -1.36 -11.40
CA LEU A 680 -17.46 -0.01 -10.86
C LEU A 680 -18.24 0.89 -11.81
N VAL A 681 -17.83 0.92 -13.09
CA VAL A 681 -18.49 1.72 -14.12
C VAL A 681 -19.96 1.32 -14.28
N ASP A 682 -20.25 0.03 -14.33
CA ASP A 682 -21.62 -0.48 -14.50
C ASP A 682 -22.49 -0.18 -13.27
N ARG A 683 -21.92 -0.33 -12.07
CA ARG A 683 -22.64 0.00 -10.82
C ARG A 683 -23.01 1.48 -10.76
N VAL A 684 -22.08 2.39 -11.10
CA VAL A 684 -22.34 3.82 -11.14
C VAL A 684 -23.37 4.15 -12.24
N GLY A 685 -23.19 3.58 -13.43
CA GLY A 685 -24.10 3.75 -14.56
C GLY A 685 -25.54 3.39 -14.22
N ALA A 686 -25.74 2.19 -13.69
CA ALA A 686 -27.05 1.69 -13.27
C ALA A 686 -27.65 2.55 -12.14
N ALA A 687 -26.87 2.84 -11.09
CA ALA A 687 -27.35 3.61 -9.94
C ALA A 687 -27.79 5.04 -10.32
N VAL A 688 -27.02 5.74 -11.15
CA VAL A 688 -27.36 7.09 -11.60
C VAL A 688 -28.54 7.07 -12.56
N SER A 689 -28.68 6.03 -13.39
CA SER A 689 -29.81 5.84 -14.31
C SER A 689 -31.10 5.55 -13.54
N ASP A 690 -31.10 4.58 -12.63
CA ASP A 690 -32.23 4.26 -11.76
C ASP A 690 -32.69 5.48 -10.94
N LEU A 691 -31.73 6.23 -10.38
CA LEU A 691 -32.03 7.45 -9.64
C LEU A 691 -32.65 8.53 -10.53
N THR A 692 -32.20 8.64 -11.77
CA THR A 692 -32.74 9.58 -12.76
C THR A 692 -34.16 9.19 -13.18
N ALA A 693 -34.41 7.92 -13.46
CA ALA A 693 -35.74 7.38 -13.74
C ALA A 693 -36.72 7.65 -12.57
N ALA A 694 -36.34 7.33 -11.33
CA ALA A 694 -37.17 7.57 -10.15
C ALA A 694 -37.44 9.08 -9.92
N THR A 695 -36.45 9.94 -10.19
CA THR A 695 -36.61 11.40 -10.12
C THR A 695 -37.61 11.88 -11.17
N LEU A 696 -37.55 11.36 -12.40
CA LEU A 696 -38.49 11.71 -13.47
C LEU A 696 -39.92 11.22 -13.16
N ALA A 697 -40.06 10.00 -12.63
CA ALA A 697 -41.36 9.45 -12.20
C ALA A 697 -42.01 10.31 -11.10
N GLY A 698 -41.23 10.67 -10.07
CA GLY A 698 -41.68 11.59 -9.01
C GLY A 698 -42.07 12.97 -9.53
N THR A 699 -41.27 13.52 -10.44
CA THR A 699 -41.53 14.83 -11.07
C THR A 699 -42.80 14.79 -11.92
N LEU A 700 -42.98 13.74 -12.74
CA LEU A 700 -44.18 13.52 -13.52
C LEU A 700 -45.41 13.45 -12.62
N ARG A 701 -45.35 12.67 -11.53
CA ARG A 701 -46.43 12.58 -10.56
C ARG A 701 -46.76 13.92 -9.90
N ALA A 702 -45.74 14.71 -9.55
CA ALA A 702 -45.91 16.04 -8.96
C ALA A 702 -46.65 17.00 -9.92
N VAL A 703 -46.21 17.06 -11.18
CA VAL A 703 -46.80 17.92 -12.21
C VAL A 703 -48.22 17.49 -12.56
N VAL A 704 -48.46 16.18 -12.70
CA VAL A 704 -49.79 15.64 -12.98
C VAL A 704 -50.76 15.94 -11.83
N ARG A 705 -50.34 15.75 -10.57
CA ARG A 705 -51.15 16.04 -9.39
C ARG A 705 -51.55 17.51 -9.30
N ASP A 706 -50.63 18.41 -9.57
CA ASP A 706 -50.85 19.86 -9.47
C ASP A 706 -51.77 20.38 -10.57
N GLY A 707 -51.66 19.83 -11.79
CA GLY A 707 -52.48 20.26 -12.93
C GLY A 707 -53.81 19.55 -13.10
N TRP A 708 -53.89 18.25 -12.76
CA TRP A 708 -55.02 17.36 -13.11
C TRP A 708 -55.43 16.38 -11.99
N GLY A 709 -54.87 16.49 -10.78
CA GLY A 709 -55.14 15.54 -9.70
C GLY A 709 -54.58 14.15 -10.02
N ASP A 710 -55.39 13.10 -9.90
CA ASP A 710 -54.85 11.74 -10.03
C ASP A 710 -54.70 11.25 -11.47
N THR A 711 -55.43 11.84 -12.42
CA THR A 711 -55.54 11.30 -13.78
C THR A 711 -55.33 12.38 -14.84
N LEU A 712 -54.26 12.23 -15.62
CA LEU A 712 -54.00 13.03 -16.82
C LEU A 712 -54.96 12.61 -17.96
N PRO A 713 -55.47 13.54 -18.79
CA PRO A 713 -56.36 13.24 -19.93
C PRO A 713 -55.71 12.37 -21.04
N THR A 714 -54.41 12.09 -20.92
CA THR A 714 -53.65 11.20 -21.81
C THR A 714 -52.87 10.21 -20.95
N ARG A 715 -52.67 8.99 -21.45
CA ARG A 715 -51.55 8.15 -21.00
C ARG A 715 -50.26 8.82 -21.46
N PHE A 716 -49.19 8.71 -20.68
CA PHE A 716 -47.94 9.42 -20.92
C PHE A 716 -46.78 8.55 -20.45
N ALA A 717 -45.78 8.34 -21.31
CA ALA A 717 -44.57 7.61 -20.98
C ALA A 717 -43.33 8.37 -21.46
N ILE A 718 -42.26 8.20 -20.68
CA ILE A 718 -40.94 8.75 -20.90
C ILE A 718 -40.04 7.59 -21.29
N ILE A 719 -39.40 7.72 -22.45
CA ILE A 719 -38.46 6.74 -22.97
C ILE A 719 -37.06 7.31 -22.83
N GLY A 720 -36.21 6.67 -22.02
CA GLY A 720 -34.80 7.00 -21.90
C GLY A 720 -34.06 6.64 -23.19
N MET A 721 -33.16 7.50 -23.61
CA MET A 721 -32.35 7.37 -24.82
C MET A 721 -30.87 7.50 -24.47
N GLY A 722 -29.98 7.32 -25.45
CA GLY A 722 -28.54 7.55 -25.27
C GLY A 722 -27.96 6.78 -24.07
N ARG A 723 -27.13 7.46 -23.27
CA ARG A 723 -26.54 6.85 -22.07
C ARG A 723 -27.55 6.61 -20.96
N PHE A 724 -28.70 7.30 -20.97
CA PHE A 724 -29.74 7.10 -19.96
C PHE A 724 -30.45 5.76 -20.15
N GLY A 725 -30.99 5.51 -21.34
CA GLY A 725 -31.61 4.22 -21.65
C GLY A 725 -30.60 3.08 -21.76
N GLY A 726 -29.31 3.38 -21.94
CA GLY A 726 -28.22 2.40 -21.85
C GLY A 726 -27.74 2.04 -20.44
N HIS A 727 -28.32 2.60 -19.37
CA HIS A 727 -27.83 2.43 -17.98
C HIS A 727 -26.36 2.84 -17.78
N GLU A 728 -25.93 3.88 -18.49
CA GLU A 728 -24.52 4.26 -18.63
C GLU A 728 -24.27 5.72 -18.20
N LEU A 729 -25.19 6.33 -17.44
CA LEU A 729 -25.05 7.70 -16.95
C LEU A 729 -23.85 7.86 -16.02
N GLY A 730 -23.14 8.97 -16.18
CA GLY A 730 -22.18 9.46 -15.20
C GLY A 730 -22.76 10.60 -14.36
N TYR A 731 -22.00 11.07 -13.37
CA TYR A 731 -22.43 12.15 -12.47
C TYR A 731 -22.77 13.48 -13.15
N GLY A 732 -22.21 13.71 -14.34
CA GLY A 732 -22.42 14.92 -15.15
C GLY A 732 -23.30 14.71 -16.38
N SER A 733 -24.00 13.57 -16.47
CA SER A 733 -24.85 13.25 -17.62
C SER A 733 -26.22 13.90 -17.54
N ASP A 734 -26.74 14.28 -18.71
CA ASP A 734 -28.12 14.74 -18.90
C ASP A 734 -29.07 13.54 -19.05
N ALA A 735 -30.37 13.78 -18.91
CA ALA A 735 -31.41 12.79 -19.19
C ALA A 735 -31.89 12.91 -20.64
N ASP A 736 -31.24 12.18 -21.55
CA ASP A 736 -31.68 12.02 -22.93
C ASP A 736 -32.99 11.22 -22.95
N VAL A 737 -34.08 11.81 -23.46
CA VAL A 737 -35.41 11.18 -23.48
C VAL A 737 -36.21 11.48 -24.74
N VAL A 738 -37.20 10.65 -25.04
CA VAL A 738 -38.34 11.01 -25.90
C VAL A 738 -39.64 10.78 -25.16
N PHE A 739 -40.65 11.60 -25.48
CA PHE A 739 -41.96 11.54 -24.84
C PHE A 739 -42.99 10.95 -25.78
N VAL A 740 -43.76 9.98 -25.28
CA VAL A 740 -44.90 9.39 -25.98
C VAL A 740 -46.16 9.56 -25.14
N HIS A 741 -47.27 9.83 -25.81
CA HIS A 741 -48.57 9.89 -25.14
C HIS A 741 -49.65 9.19 -25.98
N GLU A 742 -50.77 8.85 -25.35
CA GLU A 742 -51.95 8.29 -26.02
C GLU A 742 -53.20 8.85 -25.34
N PRO A 743 -54.09 9.56 -26.07
CA PRO A 743 -55.34 10.09 -25.51
C PRO A 743 -56.12 8.98 -24.80
N ARG A 744 -56.71 9.28 -23.64
CA ARG A 744 -57.62 8.33 -22.98
C ARG A 744 -58.95 8.25 -23.74
N ASP A 745 -59.67 7.15 -23.55
CA ASP A 745 -60.97 6.93 -24.18
C ASP A 745 -61.92 8.11 -23.92
N GLY A 746 -62.46 8.69 -25.00
CA GLY A 746 -63.40 9.82 -24.95
C GLY A 746 -62.76 11.20 -24.75
N VAL A 747 -61.43 11.30 -24.68
CA VAL A 747 -60.71 12.59 -24.62
C VAL A 747 -60.34 13.06 -26.03
N ASP A 748 -60.54 14.34 -26.30
CA ASP A 748 -60.13 14.97 -27.57
C ASP A 748 -58.59 14.98 -27.76
N GLU A 749 -58.13 14.70 -28.98
CA GLU A 749 -56.69 14.57 -29.27
C GLU A 749 -55.92 15.88 -29.07
N HIS A 750 -56.55 17.03 -29.32
CA HIS A 750 -55.93 18.34 -29.09
C HIS A 750 -55.81 18.63 -27.59
N GLU A 751 -56.84 18.33 -26.81
CA GLU A 751 -56.80 18.43 -25.34
C GLU A 751 -55.70 17.55 -24.75
N ALA A 752 -55.64 16.28 -25.16
CA ALA A 752 -54.63 15.32 -24.72
C ALA A 752 -53.20 15.79 -25.07
N SER A 753 -53.00 16.29 -26.29
CA SER A 753 -51.70 16.81 -26.75
C SER A 753 -51.28 18.08 -26.02
N ALA A 754 -52.22 18.99 -25.75
CA ALA A 754 -51.95 20.22 -24.99
C ALA A 754 -51.54 19.88 -23.54
N ALA A 755 -52.22 18.91 -22.92
CA ALA A 755 -51.86 18.43 -21.59
C ALA A 755 -50.47 17.80 -21.57
N ALA A 756 -50.15 16.93 -22.54
CA ALA A 756 -48.82 16.31 -22.66
C ALA A 756 -47.69 17.35 -22.81
N ASN A 757 -47.89 18.37 -23.67
CA ASN A 757 -46.92 19.44 -23.85
C ASN A 757 -46.71 20.27 -22.58
N ARG A 758 -47.80 20.54 -21.84
CA ARG A 758 -47.73 21.24 -20.56
C ARG A 758 -46.97 20.44 -19.51
N VAL A 759 -47.17 19.12 -19.45
CA VAL A 759 -46.41 18.23 -18.57
C VAL A 759 -44.92 18.33 -18.86
N VAL A 760 -44.49 18.16 -20.11
CA VAL A 760 -43.06 18.24 -20.46
C VAL A 760 -42.47 19.61 -20.13
N SER A 761 -43.17 20.69 -20.47
CA SER A 761 -42.71 22.05 -20.22
C SER A 761 -42.50 22.32 -18.73
N GLU A 762 -43.43 21.86 -17.90
CA GLU A 762 -43.38 22.07 -16.46
C GLU A 762 -42.35 21.18 -15.76
N MET A 763 -42.21 19.92 -16.18
CA MET A 763 -41.14 19.03 -15.71
C MET A 763 -39.76 19.64 -15.97
N SER A 764 -39.51 20.08 -17.21
CA SER A 764 -38.26 20.72 -17.60
C SER A 764 -38.00 21.99 -16.79
N ARG A 765 -39.02 22.82 -16.58
CA ARG A 765 -38.92 24.04 -15.76
C ARG A 765 -38.53 23.71 -14.32
N LEU A 766 -39.25 22.80 -13.66
CA LEU A 766 -39.08 22.50 -12.23
C LEU A 766 -37.74 21.84 -11.91
N LEU A 767 -37.26 20.93 -12.76
CA LEU A 767 -35.98 20.25 -12.58
C LEU A 767 -34.76 21.17 -12.76
N GLN A 768 -34.94 22.25 -13.52
CA GLN A 768 -33.90 23.25 -13.80
C GLN A 768 -33.93 24.45 -12.86
N ILE A 769 -34.89 24.55 -11.93
CA ILE A 769 -34.92 25.64 -10.94
C ILE A 769 -33.60 25.64 -10.17
N SER A 770 -32.94 26.81 -10.13
CA SER A 770 -31.76 27.01 -9.29
C SER A 770 -32.13 26.79 -7.83
N SER A 771 -31.47 25.82 -7.19
CA SER A 771 -31.71 25.47 -5.79
C SER A 771 -30.41 24.97 -5.17
N ALA A 772 -30.47 24.54 -3.91
CA ALA A 772 -29.33 23.88 -3.27
C ALA A 772 -28.97 22.54 -3.94
N ASP A 773 -29.88 21.92 -4.69
CA ASP A 773 -29.67 20.63 -5.35
C ASP A 773 -29.06 20.75 -6.75
N PRO A 774 -28.24 19.78 -7.20
CA PRO A 774 -27.83 19.71 -8.61
C PRO A 774 -29.06 19.76 -9.53
N VAL A 775 -28.92 20.45 -10.66
CA VAL A 775 -29.95 20.47 -11.71
C VAL A 775 -29.95 19.14 -12.46
N LEU A 776 -31.12 18.75 -12.98
CA LEU A 776 -31.25 17.63 -13.92
C LEU A 776 -31.77 18.20 -15.24
N LEU A 777 -30.93 18.17 -16.28
CA LEU A 777 -31.32 18.59 -17.61
C LEU A 777 -32.06 17.44 -18.31
N ILE A 778 -33.18 17.77 -18.94
CA ILE A 778 -33.90 16.89 -19.84
C ILE A 778 -33.50 17.29 -21.26
N ASP A 779 -32.88 16.38 -21.99
CA ASP A 779 -32.57 16.56 -23.41
C ASP A 779 -33.52 15.71 -24.25
N ALA A 780 -34.25 16.34 -25.16
CA ALA A 780 -35.19 15.67 -26.06
C ALA A 780 -34.78 15.77 -27.54
N ASP A 781 -33.51 16.10 -27.83
CA ASP A 781 -33.01 16.34 -29.18
C ASP A 781 -32.95 15.08 -30.07
N LEU A 782 -33.04 13.88 -29.47
CA LEU A 782 -33.09 12.60 -30.18
C LEU A 782 -34.49 12.23 -30.70
N ARG A 783 -35.50 13.07 -30.49
CA ARG A 783 -36.85 12.87 -31.03
C ARG A 783 -36.88 13.00 -32.56
N PRO A 784 -37.88 12.41 -33.24
CA PRO A 784 -38.12 12.63 -34.68
C PRO A 784 -38.05 14.10 -35.08
N GLU A 785 -37.31 14.41 -36.15
CA GLU A 785 -37.02 15.77 -36.65
C GLU A 785 -36.21 16.67 -35.69
N GLY A 786 -35.67 16.11 -34.62
CA GLY A 786 -34.84 16.79 -33.62
C GLY A 786 -35.51 18.04 -33.06
N LYS A 787 -34.76 19.16 -32.98
CA LYS A 787 -35.27 20.44 -32.46
C LYS A 787 -36.47 21.00 -33.21
N SER A 788 -36.63 20.64 -34.48
CA SER A 788 -37.73 21.10 -35.34
C SER A 788 -38.99 20.26 -35.19
N GLY A 789 -38.89 19.08 -34.56
CA GLY A 789 -40.02 18.19 -34.32
C GLY A 789 -40.80 18.50 -33.05
N PRO A 790 -42.06 18.03 -32.96
CA PRO A 790 -42.89 18.19 -31.77
C PRO A 790 -42.23 17.53 -30.57
N LEU A 791 -42.28 18.21 -29.42
CA LEU A 791 -41.60 17.78 -28.19
C LEU A 791 -42.18 16.48 -27.61
N VAL A 792 -43.47 16.24 -27.86
CA VAL A 792 -44.20 15.04 -27.47
C VAL A 792 -45.10 14.61 -28.63
N ARG A 793 -45.19 13.29 -28.86
CA ARG A 793 -45.94 12.70 -29.98
C ARG A 793 -46.85 11.58 -29.50
N THR A 794 -47.96 11.38 -30.21
CA THR A 794 -48.81 10.21 -29.97
C THR A 794 -48.10 8.93 -30.43
N LEU A 795 -48.43 7.77 -29.84
CA LEU A 795 -47.88 6.48 -30.31
C LEU A 795 -48.17 6.26 -31.81
N ASN A 796 -49.39 6.58 -32.26
CA ASN A 796 -49.79 6.51 -33.68
C ASN A 796 -48.97 7.48 -34.56
N SER A 797 -48.61 8.66 -34.03
CA SER A 797 -47.74 9.61 -34.74
C SER A 797 -46.32 9.07 -34.90
N TYR A 798 -45.78 8.38 -33.89
CA TYR A 798 -44.50 7.68 -34.02
C TYR A 798 -44.57 6.56 -35.06
N GLU A 799 -45.62 5.72 -35.02
CA GLU A 799 -45.81 4.64 -36.00
C GLU A 799 -45.89 5.18 -37.43
N ALA A 800 -46.70 6.22 -37.65
CA ALA A 800 -46.83 6.86 -38.95
C ALA A 800 -45.52 7.48 -39.42
N TYR A 801 -44.74 8.06 -38.49
CA TYR A 801 -43.45 8.66 -38.80
C TYR A 801 -42.42 7.60 -39.21
N TYR A 802 -42.19 6.60 -38.36
CA TYR A 802 -41.17 5.60 -38.62
C TYR A 802 -41.50 4.73 -39.84
N ARG A 803 -42.78 4.50 -40.14
CA ARG A 803 -43.19 3.80 -41.36
C ARG A 803 -42.81 4.55 -42.65
N ARG A 804 -42.75 5.88 -42.63
CA ARG A 804 -42.64 6.72 -43.85
C ARG A 804 -41.32 7.44 -43.99
N TRP A 805 -40.72 7.87 -42.88
CA TRP A 805 -39.60 8.81 -42.86
C TRP A 805 -38.44 8.38 -41.95
N SER A 806 -38.47 7.16 -41.39
CA SER A 806 -37.40 6.67 -40.52
C SER A 806 -36.04 6.73 -41.21
N LEU A 807 -35.07 7.33 -40.54
CA LEU A 807 -33.68 7.39 -40.97
C LEU A 807 -32.86 6.30 -40.27
N VAL A 808 -31.75 5.90 -40.90
CA VAL A 808 -30.88 4.83 -40.38
C VAL A 808 -30.27 5.21 -39.02
N TRP A 809 -29.88 6.47 -38.84
CA TRP A 809 -29.33 6.94 -37.57
C TRP A 809 -30.37 6.98 -36.44
N GLU A 810 -31.65 7.15 -36.75
CA GLU A 810 -32.72 7.07 -35.75
C GLU A 810 -32.85 5.62 -35.25
N SER A 811 -32.75 4.65 -36.16
CA SER A 811 -32.73 3.22 -35.81
C SER A 811 -31.53 2.88 -34.92
N GLN A 812 -30.36 3.46 -35.19
CA GLN A 812 -29.18 3.34 -34.35
C GLN A 812 -29.40 3.95 -32.96
N ALA A 813 -29.95 5.17 -32.86
CA ALA A 813 -30.23 5.81 -31.58
C ALA A 813 -31.27 5.03 -30.75
N LEU A 814 -32.25 4.41 -31.41
CA LEU A 814 -33.28 3.58 -30.79
C LEU A 814 -32.74 2.29 -30.17
N LEU A 815 -31.52 1.84 -30.49
CA LEU A 815 -30.84 0.76 -29.74
C LEU A 815 -30.69 1.06 -28.25
N ARG A 816 -30.73 2.34 -27.87
CA ARG A 816 -30.66 2.79 -26.48
C ARG A 816 -32.01 3.06 -25.84
N ALA A 817 -33.12 2.86 -26.56
CA ALA A 817 -34.44 3.21 -26.07
C ALA A 817 -34.93 2.23 -24.98
N GLU A 818 -35.33 2.76 -23.83
CA GLU A 818 -35.92 2.02 -22.71
C GLU A 818 -37.05 2.82 -22.05
N ALA A 819 -38.14 2.17 -21.62
CA ALA A 819 -39.19 2.83 -20.86
C ALA A 819 -38.74 3.12 -19.41
N VAL A 820 -38.63 4.40 -19.04
CA VAL A 820 -38.02 4.82 -17.76
C VAL A 820 -39.00 5.43 -16.76
N ALA A 821 -40.14 5.98 -17.20
CA ALA A 821 -41.17 6.51 -16.31
C ALA A 821 -42.52 6.69 -17.02
N GLY A 822 -43.61 6.76 -16.26
CA GLY A 822 -44.96 6.98 -16.78
C GLY A 822 -45.77 5.70 -16.92
N ASP A 823 -46.65 5.65 -17.91
CA ASP A 823 -47.55 4.51 -18.18
C ASP A 823 -46.76 3.31 -18.75
N GLU A 824 -46.68 2.22 -17.97
CA GLU A 824 -45.88 1.04 -18.31
C GLU A 824 -46.35 0.35 -19.61
N ASP A 825 -47.67 0.28 -19.83
CA ASP A 825 -48.25 -0.36 -21.02
C ASP A 825 -47.93 0.44 -22.29
N LEU A 826 -48.08 1.77 -22.24
CA LEU A 826 -47.70 2.65 -23.34
C LEU A 826 -46.21 2.58 -23.63
N GLY A 827 -45.36 2.56 -22.59
CA GLY A 827 -43.92 2.40 -22.73
C GLY A 827 -43.55 1.09 -23.43
N ARG A 828 -44.12 -0.04 -22.98
CA ARG A 828 -43.93 -1.35 -23.62
C ARG A 828 -44.37 -1.35 -25.08
N ARG A 829 -45.54 -0.81 -25.40
CA ARG A 829 -46.04 -0.70 -26.77
C ARG A 829 -45.16 0.20 -27.66
N PHE A 830 -44.53 1.23 -27.10
CA PHE A 830 -43.53 2.01 -27.82
C PHE A 830 -42.28 1.18 -28.13
N ILE A 831 -41.80 0.36 -27.19
CA ILE A 831 -40.68 -0.55 -27.41
C ILE A 831 -41.03 -1.58 -28.51
N ASP A 832 -42.20 -2.20 -28.43
CA ASP A 832 -42.69 -3.16 -29.45
C ASP A 832 -42.76 -2.51 -30.85
N LEU A 833 -43.09 -1.22 -30.93
CA LEU A 833 -43.13 -0.45 -32.18
C LEU A 833 -41.74 -0.26 -32.81
N ILE A 834 -40.70 -0.03 -31.99
CA ILE A 834 -39.36 0.32 -32.48
C ILE A 834 -38.44 -0.89 -32.66
N ASP A 835 -38.75 -2.03 -32.01
CA ASP A 835 -37.92 -3.24 -32.06
C ASP A 835 -37.64 -3.72 -33.50
N PRO A 836 -38.61 -3.73 -34.43
CA PRO A 836 -38.34 -4.08 -35.83
C PRO A 836 -37.42 -3.09 -36.56
N LEU A 837 -37.32 -1.84 -36.08
CA LEU A 837 -36.45 -0.81 -36.69
C LEU A 837 -35.00 -0.98 -36.24
N ARG A 838 -34.80 -1.21 -34.94
CA ARG A 838 -33.46 -1.35 -34.33
C ARG A 838 -32.89 -2.76 -34.40
N TYR A 839 -33.73 -3.78 -34.66
CA TYR A 839 -33.33 -5.17 -34.93
C TYR A 839 -33.99 -5.66 -36.24
N PRO A 840 -33.57 -5.16 -37.41
CA PRO A 840 -34.21 -5.48 -38.69
C PRO A 840 -34.10 -6.98 -39.01
N ALA A 841 -35.18 -7.58 -39.53
CA ALA A 841 -35.33 -9.04 -39.64
C ALA A 841 -34.25 -9.79 -40.46
N GLU A 842 -33.51 -9.11 -41.32
CA GLU A 842 -32.39 -9.68 -42.12
C GLU A 842 -31.05 -8.98 -41.82
N GLY A 843 -31.00 -8.19 -40.76
CA GLY A 843 -29.86 -7.32 -40.45
C GLY A 843 -29.82 -6.06 -41.32
N LEU A 844 -28.82 -5.23 -41.05
CA LEU A 844 -28.63 -3.98 -41.76
C LEU A 844 -28.00 -4.20 -43.15
N GLY A 845 -28.67 -3.71 -44.21
CA GLY A 845 -28.13 -3.77 -45.57
C GLY A 845 -26.89 -2.88 -45.79
N GLU A 846 -26.08 -3.18 -46.82
CA GLU A 846 -24.80 -2.51 -47.05
C GLU A 846 -24.89 -0.98 -47.21
N ASP A 847 -25.94 -0.46 -47.86
CA ASP A 847 -26.10 0.99 -48.05
C ASP A 847 -26.33 1.73 -46.74
N ALA A 848 -27.08 1.13 -45.82
CA ALA A 848 -27.31 1.66 -44.49
C ALA A 848 -26.03 1.58 -43.62
N VAL A 849 -25.23 0.51 -43.75
CA VAL A 849 -23.89 0.44 -43.13
C VAL A 849 -22.99 1.58 -43.62
N ARG A 850 -22.96 1.85 -44.94
CA ARG A 850 -22.19 2.95 -45.52
C ARG A 850 -22.69 4.32 -45.03
N GLU A 851 -24.00 4.48 -44.85
CA GLU A 851 -24.59 5.69 -44.28
C GLU A 851 -24.14 5.92 -42.84
N ILE A 852 -24.22 4.91 -41.98
CA ILE A 852 -23.74 4.98 -40.58
C ILE A 852 -22.25 5.36 -40.53
N ARG A 853 -21.41 4.72 -41.35
CA ARG A 853 -19.98 5.04 -41.44
C ARG A 853 -19.73 6.49 -41.85
N ARG A 854 -20.48 7.02 -42.83
CA ARG A 854 -20.40 8.43 -43.26
C ARG A 854 -20.82 9.39 -42.16
N LEU A 855 -21.89 9.06 -41.43
CA LEU A 855 -22.36 9.87 -40.30
C LEU A 855 -21.32 9.91 -39.17
N LYS A 856 -20.69 8.77 -38.86
CA LYS A 856 -19.61 8.72 -37.88
C LYS A 856 -18.43 9.61 -38.27
N ALA A 857 -17.96 9.50 -39.51
CA ALA A 857 -16.85 10.31 -40.02
C ALA A 857 -17.16 11.82 -40.01
N ARG A 858 -18.40 12.20 -40.32
CA ARG A 858 -18.87 13.60 -40.19
C ARG A 858 -18.91 14.04 -38.74
N MET A 859 -19.40 13.21 -37.83
CA MET A 859 -19.44 13.53 -36.41
C MET A 859 -18.02 13.74 -35.84
N GLU A 860 -17.06 12.89 -36.21
CA GLU A 860 -15.65 13.04 -35.80
C GLU A 860 -15.05 14.38 -36.28
N SER A 861 -15.36 14.80 -37.50
CA SER A 861 -14.80 16.04 -38.09
C SER A 861 -15.54 17.32 -37.66
N GLU A 862 -16.85 17.25 -37.43
CA GLU A 862 -17.70 18.43 -37.20
C GLU A 862 -18.00 18.71 -35.70
N ARG A 863 -17.95 17.71 -34.81
CA ARG A 863 -18.42 17.83 -33.40
C ARG A 863 -17.33 17.98 -32.35
N LEU A 864 -16.06 17.71 -32.67
CA LEU A 864 -14.98 17.92 -31.72
C LEU A 864 -14.83 19.43 -31.41
N PRO A 865 -14.84 19.86 -30.14
CA PRO A 865 -14.75 21.29 -29.80
C PRO A 865 -13.47 21.93 -30.34
N ARG A 866 -13.57 23.18 -30.85
CA ARG A 866 -12.40 23.94 -31.33
C ARG A 866 -11.36 24.10 -30.23
N GLY A 867 -10.12 23.67 -30.49
CA GLY A 867 -9.00 23.76 -29.55
C GLY A 867 -8.92 22.61 -28.54
N ALA A 868 -9.84 21.64 -28.57
CA ALA A 868 -9.68 20.42 -27.78
C ALA A 868 -8.58 19.53 -28.39
N ASP A 869 -7.76 18.90 -27.54
CA ASP A 869 -6.81 17.87 -27.98
C ASP A 869 -7.58 16.57 -28.28
N PRO A 870 -7.63 16.12 -29.55
CA PRO A 870 -8.34 14.89 -29.91
C PRO A 870 -7.80 13.66 -29.16
N LYS A 871 -6.51 13.65 -28.81
CA LYS A 871 -5.85 12.50 -28.16
C LYS A 871 -6.21 12.36 -26.68
N LEU A 872 -6.84 13.38 -26.08
CA LEU A 872 -7.24 13.39 -24.68
C LEU A 872 -8.76 13.54 -24.51
N HIS A 873 -9.52 13.62 -25.60
CA HIS A 873 -10.96 13.78 -25.57
C HIS A 873 -11.65 12.41 -25.45
N THR A 874 -12.19 12.12 -24.27
CA THR A 874 -12.78 10.82 -23.89
C THR A 874 -14.02 10.41 -24.68
N LYS A 875 -14.83 11.37 -25.10
CA LYS A 875 -16.08 11.09 -25.84
C LYS A 875 -15.89 10.97 -27.36
N LEU A 876 -15.38 12.05 -27.98
CA LEU A 876 -15.29 12.21 -29.44
C LEU A 876 -13.88 12.01 -30.02
N GLY A 877 -12.85 11.83 -29.18
CA GLY A 877 -11.50 11.57 -29.64
C GLY A 877 -11.36 10.16 -30.25
N PRO A 878 -10.34 9.92 -31.09
CA PRO A 878 -10.11 8.60 -31.69
C PRO A 878 -9.93 7.53 -30.61
N GLY A 879 -10.68 6.43 -30.70
CA GLY A 879 -10.72 5.35 -29.72
C GLY A 879 -11.42 5.72 -28.40
N GLY A 880 -12.14 6.83 -28.35
CA GLY A 880 -12.98 7.24 -27.22
C GLY A 880 -14.34 6.53 -27.21
N LEU A 881 -15.22 6.95 -26.30
CA LEU A 881 -16.51 6.32 -26.07
C LEU A 881 -17.37 6.20 -27.32
N SER A 882 -17.38 7.24 -28.17
CA SER A 882 -18.20 7.22 -29.37
C SER A 882 -17.71 6.22 -30.41
N ASP A 883 -16.42 5.89 -30.45
CA ASP A 883 -15.88 4.88 -31.36
C ASP A 883 -16.37 3.49 -30.94
N VAL A 884 -16.26 3.18 -29.64
CA VAL A 884 -16.73 1.90 -29.08
C VAL A 884 -18.24 1.76 -29.23
N GLU A 885 -19.01 2.77 -28.82
CA GLU A 885 -20.47 2.74 -28.90
C GLU A 885 -20.97 2.53 -30.32
N TRP A 886 -20.44 3.26 -31.30
CA TRP A 886 -20.89 3.11 -32.69
C TRP A 886 -20.51 1.76 -33.29
N THR A 887 -19.36 1.21 -32.89
CA THR A 887 -18.93 -0.14 -33.32
C THR A 887 -19.87 -1.20 -32.79
N VAL A 888 -20.19 -1.14 -31.49
CA VAL A 888 -21.13 -2.08 -30.85
C VAL A 888 -22.54 -1.92 -31.44
N GLN A 889 -23.02 -0.70 -31.61
CA GLN A 889 -24.33 -0.44 -32.22
C GLN A 889 -24.43 -0.95 -33.66
N LEU A 890 -23.35 -0.82 -34.45
CA LEU A 890 -23.33 -1.38 -35.80
C LEU A 890 -23.47 -2.91 -35.76
N LEU A 891 -22.74 -3.59 -34.87
CA LEU A 891 -22.87 -5.04 -34.67
C LEU A 891 -24.30 -5.43 -34.25
N GLN A 892 -24.92 -4.65 -33.35
CA GLN A 892 -26.31 -4.88 -32.94
C GLN A 892 -27.30 -4.72 -34.10
N LEU A 893 -27.14 -3.71 -34.96
CA LEU A 893 -27.98 -3.52 -36.14
C LEU A 893 -27.81 -4.64 -37.18
N GLN A 894 -26.58 -5.14 -37.33
CA GLN A 894 -26.26 -6.19 -38.31
C GLN A 894 -26.71 -7.58 -37.84
N HIS A 895 -26.58 -7.87 -36.55
CA HIS A 895 -26.68 -9.24 -36.03
C HIS A 895 -27.74 -9.43 -34.95
N GLY A 896 -28.30 -8.38 -34.36
CA GLY A 896 -29.26 -8.49 -33.26
C GLY A 896 -30.56 -9.20 -33.62
N TRP A 897 -30.89 -9.31 -34.92
CA TRP A 897 -32.00 -10.12 -35.38
C TRP A 897 -31.76 -11.62 -35.18
N ALA A 898 -30.53 -12.09 -35.41
CA ALA A 898 -30.12 -13.50 -35.30
C ALA A 898 -29.62 -13.85 -33.89
N GLU A 899 -28.99 -12.89 -33.20
CA GLU A 899 -28.37 -13.08 -31.89
C GLU A 899 -29.13 -12.32 -30.79
N PRO A 900 -30.03 -12.99 -30.02
CA PRO A 900 -30.84 -12.32 -29.00
C PRO A 900 -30.02 -11.63 -27.90
N GLY A 901 -28.80 -12.12 -27.60
CA GLY A 901 -27.92 -11.51 -26.62
C GLY A 901 -27.49 -10.08 -26.97
N LEU A 902 -27.52 -9.71 -28.25
CA LEU A 902 -27.27 -8.34 -28.72
C LEU A 902 -28.46 -7.40 -28.52
N ARG A 903 -29.64 -7.92 -28.15
CA ARG A 903 -30.85 -7.12 -27.91
C ARG A 903 -30.89 -6.53 -26.51
N THR A 904 -29.80 -5.85 -26.14
CA THR A 904 -29.65 -5.09 -24.89
C THR A 904 -29.38 -3.63 -25.20
N THR A 905 -29.76 -2.73 -24.29
CA THR A 905 -29.45 -1.30 -24.41
C THR A 905 -28.04 -0.97 -23.90
N ARG A 906 -27.35 -1.90 -23.24
CA ARG A 906 -26.06 -1.69 -22.57
C ARG A 906 -24.88 -2.08 -23.46
N THR A 907 -23.89 -1.20 -23.59
CA THR A 907 -22.75 -1.35 -24.51
C THR A 907 -21.88 -2.55 -24.15
N ARG A 908 -21.51 -2.68 -22.87
CA ARG A 908 -20.62 -3.75 -22.41
C ARG A 908 -21.28 -5.13 -22.51
N GLU A 909 -22.57 -5.22 -22.17
CA GLU A 909 -23.33 -6.45 -22.36
C GLU A 909 -23.42 -6.84 -23.85
N ALA A 910 -23.70 -5.88 -24.73
CA ALA A 910 -23.73 -6.13 -26.18
C ALA A 910 -22.35 -6.53 -26.74
N LEU A 911 -21.27 -5.91 -26.25
CA LEU A 911 -19.89 -6.26 -26.62
C LEU A 911 -19.54 -7.70 -26.18
N ALA A 912 -19.90 -8.07 -24.94
CA ALA A 912 -19.71 -9.43 -24.43
C ALA A 912 -20.54 -10.45 -25.22
N ALA A 913 -21.80 -10.12 -25.55
CA ALA A 913 -22.67 -10.97 -26.35
C ALA A 913 -22.14 -11.15 -27.78
N ALA A 914 -21.61 -10.09 -28.41
CA ALA A 914 -20.96 -10.18 -29.72
C ALA A 914 -19.74 -11.12 -29.68
N CYS A 915 -18.94 -11.04 -28.62
CA CYS A 915 -17.78 -11.93 -28.45
C CYS A 915 -18.21 -13.38 -28.25
N ALA A 916 -19.22 -13.62 -27.41
CA ALA A 916 -19.75 -14.96 -27.16
C ALA A 916 -20.36 -15.61 -28.41
N ALA A 917 -20.97 -14.80 -29.29
CA ALA A 917 -21.49 -15.24 -30.58
C ALA A 917 -20.40 -15.40 -31.67
N GLY A 918 -19.13 -15.10 -31.37
CA GLY A 918 -18.02 -15.18 -32.32
C GLY A 918 -18.04 -14.09 -33.41
N LEU A 919 -18.78 -13.00 -33.19
CA LEU A 919 -18.87 -11.86 -34.11
C LEU A 919 -17.67 -10.91 -33.99
N LEU A 920 -16.97 -10.95 -32.85
CA LEU A 920 -15.63 -10.35 -32.72
C LEU A 920 -14.68 -11.24 -31.91
N PRO A 921 -13.36 -11.19 -32.17
CA PRO A 921 -12.35 -11.85 -31.36
C PRO A 921 -12.31 -11.35 -29.92
N ALA A 922 -11.97 -12.24 -28.98
CA ALA A 922 -11.89 -11.91 -27.55
C ALA A 922 -10.86 -10.82 -27.22
N GLU A 923 -9.75 -10.75 -27.95
CA GLU A 923 -8.73 -9.70 -27.76
C GLU A 923 -9.27 -8.32 -28.13
N GLU A 924 -9.97 -8.20 -29.25
CA GLU A 924 -10.58 -6.96 -29.70
C GLU A 924 -11.71 -6.51 -28.78
N ALA A 925 -12.52 -7.46 -28.29
CA ALA A 925 -13.54 -7.20 -27.28
C ALA A 925 -12.92 -6.62 -26.01
N ALA A 926 -11.84 -7.22 -25.51
CA ALA A 926 -11.13 -6.73 -24.34
C ALA A 926 -10.55 -5.32 -24.56
N ILE A 927 -10.02 -5.02 -25.75
CA ILE A 927 -9.50 -3.68 -26.10
C ILE A 927 -10.60 -2.62 -26.08
N LEU A 928 -11.75 -2.91 -26.71
CA LEU A 928 -12.88 -1.98 -26.75
C LEU A 928 -13.48 -1.77 -25.36
N ASP A 929 -13.56 -2.83 -24.55
CA ASP A 929 -14.03 -2.78 -23.17
C ASP A 929 -13.10 -1.92 -22.29
N GLU A 930 -11.78 -2.15 -22.38
CA GLU A 930 -10.77 -1.37 -21.64
C GLU A 930 -10.88 0.14 -21.96
N ALA A 931 -11.07 0.48 -23.23
CA ALA A 931 -11.24 1.87 -23.67
C ALA A 931 -12.56 2.49 -23.17
N TRP A 932 -13.66 1.74 -23.23
CA TRP A 932 -14.97 2.18 -22.73
C TRP A 932 -14.94 2.47 -21.23
N VAL A 933 -14.39 1.53 -20.45
CA VAL A 933 -14.26 1.63 -19.00
C VAL A 933 -13.37 2.81 -18.64
N LEU A 934 -12.17 2.89 -19.20
CA LEU A 934 -11.22 3.96 -18.87
C LEU A 934 -11.78 5.35 -19.22
N ALA A 935 -12.36 5.52 -20.41
CA ALA A 935 -12.93 6.80 -20.82
C ALA A 935 -14.14 7.21 -19.95
N THR A 936 -14.98 6.26 -19.54
CA THR A 936 -16.09 6.53 -18.61
C THR A 936 -15.58 6.92 -17.23
N ARG A 937 -14.59 6.20 -16.68
CA ARG A 937 -13.96 6.54 -15.39
C ARG A 937 -13.33 7.92 -15.41
N VAL A 938 -12.63 8.31 -16.48
CA VAL A 938 -12.05 9.66 -16.60
C VAL A 938 -13.13 10.74 -16.53
N ARG A 939 -14.27 10.57 -17.21
CA ARG A 939 -15.37 11.55 -17.16
C ARG A 939 -16.00 11.65 -15.76
N ASN A 940 -16.18 10.51 -15.09
CA ASN A 940 -16.62 10.48 -13.69
C ASN A 940 -15.61 11.19 -12.78
N ALA A 941 -14.32 10.90 -12.91
CA ALA A 941 -13.23 11.53 -12.17
C ALA A 941 -13.24 13.05 -12.33
N VAL A 942 -13.36 13.54 -13.57
CA VAL A 942 -13.40 14.98 -13.87
C VAL A 942 -14.56 15.65 -13.15
N MET A 943 -15.75 15.03 -13.17
CA MET A 943 -16.92 15.56 -12.48
C MET A 943 -16.75 15.50 -10.94
N LEU A 944 -16.25 14.39 -10.39
CA LEU A 944 -16.00 14.23 -8.96
C LEU A 944 -14.99 15.26 -8.43
N VAL A 945 -13.87 15.43 -9.13
CA VAL A 945 -12.80 16.35 -8.76
C VAL A 945 -13.23 17.80 -8.89
N ARG A 946 -13.81 18.19 -10.03
CA ARG A 946 -14.05 19.61 -10.35
C ARG A 946 -15.44 20.10 -9.93
N GLY A 947 -16.38 19.19 -9.69
CA GLY A 947 -17.80 19.52 -9.54
C GLY A 947 -18.46 20.02 -10.83
N ARG A 948 -17.80 19.84 -11.99
CA ARG A 948 -18.29 20.23 -13.32
C ARG A 948 -17.94 19.15 -14.35
N ALA A 949 -18.89 18.85 -15.22
CA ALA A 949 -18.71 17.86 -16.27
C ALA A 949 -17.63 18.28 -17.26
N GLY A 950 -16.94 17.31 -17.85
CA GLY A 950 -15.96 17.55 -18.90
C GLY A 950 -15.59 16.26 -19.62
N ASP A 951 -15.34 16.38 -20.91
CA ASP A 951 -14.99 15.25 -21.77
C ASP A 951 -13.47 15.12 -22.02
N THR A 952 -12.65 15.96 -21.38
CA THR A 952 -11.18 15.96 -21.52
C THR A 952 -10.54 16.04 -20.13
N PHE A 953 -9.32 15.52 -20.01
CA PHE A 953 -8.48 15.67 -18.83
C PHE A 953 -8.29 17.15 -18.44
N PRO A 954 -8.24 17.48 -17.13
CA PRO A 954 -8.02 18.86 -16.68
C PRO A 954 -6.64 19.40 -17.11
N SER A 955 -6.57 20.69 -17.40
CA SER A 955 -5.31 21.38 -17.69
C SER A 955 -4.58 21.87 -16.44
N ASP A 956 -5.30 22.10 -15.35
CA ASP A 956 -4.73 22.46 -14.06
C ASP A 956 -4.02 21.25 -13.44
N SER A 957 -2.79 21.44 -12.96
CA SER A 957 -1.94 20.33 -12.49
C SER A 957 -2.46 19.68 -11.22
N ARG A 958 -3.15 20.42 -10.35
CA ARG A 958 -3.75 19.87 -9.13
C ARG A 958 -5.02 19.08 -9.46
N GLU A 959 -5.90 19.65 -10.29
CA GLU A 959 -7.09 18.92 -10.77
C GLU A 959 -6.69 17.64 -11.52
N LEU A 960 -5.63 17.69 -12.33
CA LEU A 960 -5.13 16.53 -13.08
C LEU A 960 -4.50 15.46 -12.17
N ALA A 961 -3.74 15.86 -11.15
CA ALA A 961 -3.21 14.94 -10.15
C ALA A 961 -4.32 14.26 -9.33
N ALA A 962 -5.37 15.01 -8.98
CA ALA A 962 -6.54 14.47 -8.29
C ALA A 962 -7.29 13.44 -9.14
N VAL A 963 -7.47 13.70 -10.45
CA VAL A 963 -8.01 12.71 -11.40
C VAL A 963 -7.12 11.47 -11.45
N GLY A 964 -5.80 11.63 -11.47
CA GLY A 964 -4.84 10.53 -11.38
C GLY A 964 -5.04 9.66 -10.14
N ARG A 965 -5.15 10.28 -8.95
CA ARG A 965 -5.40 9.56 -7.69
C ARG A 965 -6.70 8.75 -7.74
N TYR A 966 -7.79 9.33 -8.22
CA TYR A 966 -9.07 8.61 -8.36
C TYR A 966 -8.96 7.41 -9.33
N LEU A 967 -8.19 7.55 -10.40
CA LEU A 967 -7.97 6.46 -11.36
C LEU A 967 -6.99 5.38 -10.86
N GLY A 968 -6.45 5.51 -9.65
CA GLY A 968 -5.53 4.55 -9.04
C GLY A 968 -4.05 4.84 -9.30
N TYR A 969 -3.71 6.02 -9.85
CA TYR A 969 -2.31 6.41 -10.06
C TYR A 969 -1.73 7.09 -8.82
N GLU A 970 -0.46 6.81 -8.53
CA GLU A 970 0.26 7.40 -7.41
C GLU A 970 0.69 8.87 -7.67
N PRO A 971 0.95 9.67 -6.62
CA PRO A 971 1.46 11.03 -6.78
C PRO A 971 2.72 11.07 -7.66
N GLY A 972 2.74 11.99 -8.63
CA GLY A 972 3.85 12.13 -9.59
C GLY A 972 3.77 11.24 -10.83
N HIS A 973 2.77 10.35 -10.94
CA HIS A 973 2.57 9.44 -12.08
C HIS A 973 1.50 9.91 -13.08
N VAL A 974 1.20 11.21 -13.10
CA VAL A 974 0.23 11.81 -14.03
C VAL A 974 0.63 11.60 -15.50
N GLY A 975 1.93 11.60 -15.81
CA GLY A 975 2.43 11.30 -17.15
C GLY A 975 2.07 9.89 -17.59
N ASP A 976 2.28 8.90 -16.72
CA ASP A 976 1.96 7.49 -16.98
C ASP A 976 0.47 7.29 -17.24
N MET A 977 -0.40 7.99 -16.49
CA MET A 977 -1.85 7.99 -16.71
C MET A 977 -2.24 8.47 -18.10
N LEU A 978 -1.70 9.63 -18.52
CA LEU A 978 -2.00 10.20 -19.83
C LEU A 978 -1.50 9.30 -20.95
N ASP A 979 -0.33 8.69 -20.79
CA ASP A 979 0.23 7.78 -21.77
C ASP A 979 -0.51 6.44 -21.81
N ALA A 980 -0.96 5.91 -20.68
CA ALA A 980 -1.84 4.75 -20.62
C ALA A 980 -3.13 5.02 -21.40
N TYR A 981 -3.82 6.13 -21.12
CA TYR A 981 -5.03 6.52 -21.85
C TYR A 981 -4.77 6.62 -23.36
N ARG A 982 -3.71 7.30 -23.79
CA ARG A 982 -3.34 7.43 -25.21
C ARG A 982 -3.04 6.09 -25.87
N ARG A 983 -2.46 5.13 -25.14
CA ARG A 983 -2.19 3.78 -25.66
C ARG A 983 -3.49 3.00 -25.81
N THR A 984 -4.34 2.98 -24.78
CA THR A 984 -5.63 2.28 -24.81
C THR A 984 -6.53 2.84 -25.92
N ALA A 985 -6.66 4.17 -26.02
CA ALA A 985 -7.42 4.82 -27.09
C ALA A 985 -6.85 4.49 -28.48
N ARG A 986 -5.53 4.43 -28.66
CA ARG A 986 -4.94 4.07 -29.96
C ARG A 986 -5.22 2.63 -30.36
N ARG A 987 -5.15 1.69 -29.41
CA ARG A 987 -5.49 0.27 -29.64
C ARG A 987 -6.96 0.13 -30.02
N ALA A 988 -7.86 0.76 -29.26
CA ALA A 988 -9.28 0.76 -29.58
C ALA A 988 -9.56 1.39 -30.94
N ARG A 989 -8.87 2.49 -31.29
CA ARG A 989 -9.03 3.08 -32.62
C ARG A 989 -8.63 2.10 -33.73
N ALA A 990 -7.53 1.36 -33.58
CA ALA A 990 -7.12 0.37 -34.58
C ALA A 990 -8.19 -0.71 -34.79
N VAL A 991 -8.78 -1.23 -33.71
CA VAL A 991 -9.89 -2.19 -33.76
C VAL A 991 -11.11 -1.57 -34.46
N VAL A 992 -11.42 -0.31 -34.19
CA VAL A 992 -12.55 0.39 -34.84
C VAL A 992 -12.31 0.64 -36.33
N GLU A 993 -11.08 0.94 -36.74
CA GLU A 993 -10.74 1.03 -38.18
C GLU A 993 -11.02 -0.30 -38.90
N GLU A 994 -10.66 -1.42 -38.29
CA GLU A 994 -10.90 -2.75 -38.84
C GLU A 994 -12.40 -3.12 -38.82
N LEU A 995 -13.02 -3.13 -37.64
CA LEU A 995 -14.39 -3.63 -37.45
C LEU A 995 -15.45 -2.67 -37.99
N PHE A 996 -15.31 -1.37 -37.71
CA PHE A 996 -16.33 -0.39 -38.08
C PHE A 996 -16.11 0.17 -39.48
N TYR A 997 -14.89 0.46 -39.92
CA TYR A 997 -14.62 1.04 -41.24
C TYR A 997 -14.24 0.00 -42.32
N GLY A 998 -13.71 -1.16 -41.94
CA GLY A 998 -13.26 -2.21 -42.87
C GLY A 998 -11.91 -1.90 -43.54
N ALA A 999 -11.02 -1.23 -42.81
CA ALA A 999 -9.73 -0.70 -43.28
C ALA A 999 -8.59 -1.73 -43.33
#